data_AF-A0A7R7GV21-F1
#
_entry.id   AF-A0A7R7GV21-F1
#
_cell.length_a   1.000
_cell.length_b   1.000
_cell.length_c   1.000
_cell.angle_alpha   90.00
_cell.angle_beta   90.00
_cell.angle_gamma   90.00
#
_symmetry.space_group_name_H-M   'P 1'
#
loop_
_entity.id
_entity.type
_entity.pdbx_description
1 polymer ?
#
loop_
_entity_poly.entity_id
_entity_poly.type
_entity_poly.pdbx_seq_one_letter_code
_entity_poly.pdbx_strand_id
1 'polypeptide(L)'
;MTAPARLPDADSTGLLGKLMATVRSEFRGDVLEFGPENPVFGGAACGVGGCGRTARGHGLCQGHLQRWNDQGRPDMQRFVESTDPRWRRQQPNQRCRVLGCGYGSARGGMCSLHAQRWQRAGRPDLDGWLADPQPVKQPPPEATCRIPHCPLWPQASSPFCQSHTNTWKINGRPDIDEFADRFAEITLASETIRLERLAPQLKLEMQYVLQRHHDERRGKLAPDVVMRVVRALADTDTGSLLAWDEQAWRQRIGMPRNDSLARGFLGYAYRAVADLAEAGGWEAEYPRDIWHMRRLGFHGDRRLRFDGIGQPWLRELVKRWVRWRLSAGLGLEAGGARPVLVISRFAGFLADIGVERIDQIDRTVLERYLAHLLADPALASAQRRGSHLGLLNRFFTAIRQHRWDTTLPTDAMFYHEDYPKRAERLPRALAEHVMAQLEHPDNLARFADPAYRLVTIILMRCGLRVTDALRLRADCVVADAEGAPYLRYFNHKMKRDALVPIDEQLRELIAEHRQRTLERWPGGTPILFPRPTKNVDGTHPIASPTYRMALLRWLAACDIRDEHGAPVHLTPHQWRHTAGTRLNLRGIASDASFGSPGERCGSGDLGIYRILQSPAELSLTRLVSCGFPRHPAVWMH
;
A
#
# COMPACT_ATOMS: atom_id res chain seq x y z
N MET A 1 11.02 -7.99 34.98
CA MET A 1 10.28 -8.64 33.87
C MET A 1 8.80 -8.47 34.17
N THR A 2 8.19 -7.42 33.61
CA THR A 2 6.78 -7.07 33.83
C THR A 2 5.89 -7.87 32.89
N ALA A 3 4.91 -8.58 33.44
CA ALA A 3 3.93 -9.34 32.69
C ALA A 3 3.13 -8.40 31.75
N PRO A 4 2.90 -8.76 30.48
CA PRO A 4 2.06 -7.97 29.60
C PRO A 4 0.61 -8.04 30.09
N ALA A 5 0.00 -6.88 30.27
CA ALA A 5 -1.39 -6.72 30.72
C ALA A 5 -2.34 -7.45 29.76
N ARG A 6 -3.19 -8.35 30.29
CA ARG A 6 -4.42 -8.77 29.63
C ARG A 6 -5.34 -7.55 29.56
N LEU A 7 -5.80 -7.21 28.36
CA LEU A 7 -6.85 -6.20 28.20
C LEU A 7 -8.12 -6.70 28.92
N PRO A 8 -8.90 -5.80 29.56
CA PRO A 8 -10.19 -6.17 30.15
C PRO A 8 -11.12 -6.70 29.04
N ASP A 9 -11.92 -7.72 29.36
CA ASP A 9 -12.90 -8.32 28.46
C ASP A 9 -13.81 -7.25 27.86
N ALA A 10 -13.52 -6.86 26.62
CA ALA A 10 -14.38 -5.99 25.85
C ALA A 10 -15.62 -6.78 25.43
N ASP A 11 -16.76 -6.52 26.08
CA ASP A 11 -18.13 -6.96 25.75
C ASP A 11 -18.23 -7.94 24.55
N SER A 12 -17.95 -9.23 24.82
CA SER A 12 -18.04 -10.30 23.83
C SER A 12 -19.48 -10.48 23.29
N THR A 13 -20.48 -10.08 24.07
CA THR A 13 -21.90 -10.02 23.69
C THR A 13 -22.18 -8.98 22.59
N GLY A 14 -21.42 -7.89 22.51
CA GLY A 14 -21.58 -6.86 21.48
C GLY A 14 -20.95 -7.23 20.13
N LEU A 15 -19.74 -7.80 20.14
CA LEU A 15 -19.05 -8.18 18.90
C LEU A 15 -19.74 -9.35 18.18
N LEU A 16 -20.13 -10.40 18.92
CA LEU A 16 -20.78 -11.56 18.32
C LEU A 16 -22.08 -11.16 17.61
N GLY A 17 -22.91 -10.34 18.25
CA GLY A 17 -24.13 -9.80 17.62
C GLY A 17 -23.85 -9.01 16.35
N LYS A 18 -22.82 -8.14 16.36
CA LYS A 18 -22.39 -7.39 15.16
C LYS A 18 -21.92 -8.31 14.04
N LEU A 19 -21.13 -9.34 14.35
CA LEU A 19 -20.67 -10.32 13.38
C LEU A 19 -21.83 -11.10 12.77
N MET A 20 -22.75 -11.60 13.59
CA MET A 20 -23.95 -12.31 13.13
C MET A 20 -24.86 -11.43 12.26
N ALA A 21 -24.91 -10.13 12.50
CA ALA A 21 -25.66 -9.19 11.66
C ALA A 21 -24.94 -8.85 10.34
N THR A 22 -23.60 -8.89 10.32
CA THR A 22 -22.80 -8.35 9.21
C THR A 22 -22.29 -9.41 8.21
N VAL A 23 -21.98 -10.62 8.68
CA VAL A 23 -21.44 -11.68 7.82
C VAL A 23 -22.57 -12.27 6.96
N ARG A 24 -22.46 -12.16 5.64
CA ARG A 24 -23.40 -12.70 4.64
C ARG A 24 -23.31 -14.21 4.57
N SER A 25 -24.41 -14.87 4.20
CA SER A 25 -24.52 -16.34 4.12
C SER A 25 -23.44 -16.97 3.25
N GLU A 26 -23.06 -16.33 2.14
CA GLU A 26 -22.01 -16.77 1.22
C GLU A 26 -20.62 -16.91 1.87
N PHE A 27 -20.37 -16.22 2.99
CA PHE A 27 -19.12 -16.30 3.76
C PHE A 27 -19.25 -17.15 5.02
N ARG A 28 -20.42 -17.70 5.36
CA ARG A 28 -20.65 -18.45 6.62
C ARG A 28 -20.23 -19.93 6.58
N GLY A 29 -19.78 -20.43 5.44
CA GLY A 29 -19.34 -21.82 5.29
C GLY A 29 -18.06 -22.14 6.08
N ASP A 30 -17.93 -23.40 6.51
CA ASP A 30 -16.67 -23.95 7.04
C ASP A 30 -15.59 -24.01 5.95
N VAL A 31 -16.02 -24.28 4.72
CA VAL A 31 -15.19 -24.31 3.53
C VAL A 31 -15.73 -23.26 2.57
N LEU A 32 -14.88 -22.29 2.21
CA LEU A 32 -15.18 -21.25 1.24
C LEU A 32 -14.45 -21.55 -0.07
N GLU A 33 -15.21 -21.74 -1.14
CA GLU A 33 -14.69 -22.01 -2.47
C GLU A 33 -14.87 -20.77 -3.35
N PHE A 34 -13.80 -20.37 -4.01
CA PHE A 34 -13.80 -19.28 -4.97
C PHE A 34 -13.42 -19.83 -6.34
N GLY A 35 -13.98 -19.30 -7.42
CA GLY A 35 -13.53 -19.65 -8.77
C GLY A 35 -12.31 -18.81 -9.21
N PRO A 36 -11.64 -19.20 -10.30
CA PRO A 36 -10.46 -18.51 -10.82
C PRO A 36 -10.74 -17.10 -11.32
N GLU A 37 -11.98 -16.84 -11.72
CA GLU A 37 -12.51 -15.54 -12.08
C GLU A 37 -12.67 -14.61 -10.87
N ASN A 38 -12.65 -15.13 -9.63
CA ASN A 38 -12.87 -14.29 -8.46
C ASN A 38 -11.79 -13.19 -8.38
N PRO A 39 -12.18 -11.90 -8.34
CA PRO A 39 -11.26 -10.77 -8.45
C PRO A 39 -10.28 -10.66 -7.28
N VAL A 40 -10.57 -11.29 -6.14
CA VAL A 40 -9.79 -11.17 -4.89
C VAL A 40 -9.08 -12.46 -4.52
N PHE A 41 -9.80 -13.59 -4.47
CA PHE A 41 -9.26 -14.88 -4.03
C PHE A 41 -8.85 -15.80 -5.18
N GLY A 42 -9.47 -15.62 -6.34
CA GLY A 42 -9.18 -16.37 -7.56
C GLY A 42 -7.83 -16.00 -8.16
N GLY A 43 -7.31 -16.84 -9.03
CA GLY A 43 -6.21 -16.43 -9.90
C GLY A 43 -6.18 -17.17 -11.22
N ALA A 44 -5.49 -16.57 -12.20
CA ALA A 44 -5.27 -17.20 -13.48
C ALA A 44 -4.58 -18.55 -13.31
N ALA A 45 -4.83 -19.50 -14.21
CA ALA A 45 -4.10 -20.76 -14.25
C ALA A 45 -2.61 -20.51 -14.53
N CYS A 46 -1.77 -21.44 -14.08
CA CYS A 46 -0.36 -21.49 -14.43
C CYS A 46 -0.23 -21.68 -15.95
N GLY A 47 0.66 -20.92 -16.59
CA GLY A 47 0.86 -21.01 -18.05
C GLY A 47 1.42 -22.35 -18.53
N VAL A 48 2.02 -23.17 -17.64
CA VAL A 48 2.57 -24.50 -17.94
C VAL A 48 1.43 -25.47 -18.27
N GLY A 49 1.41 -25.99 -19.50
CA GLY A 49 0.41 -26.94 -19.97
C GLY A 49 0.31 -28.17 -19.06
N GLY A 50 -0.90 -28.53 -18.63
CA GLY A 50 -1.15 -29.62 -17.68
C GLY A 50 -0.94 -29.26 -16.21
N CYS A 51 -0.59 -28.02 -15.88
CA CYS A 51 -0.51 -27.54 -14.50
C CYS A 51 -1.84 -26.95 -14.03
N GLY A 52 -2.61 -27.69 -13.23
CA GLY A 52 -3.87 -27.20 -12.64
C GLY A 52 -3.72 -26.19 -11.49
N ARG A 53 -2.55 -25.57 -11.29
CA ARG A 53 -2.30 -24.65 -10.16
C ARG A 53 -2.55 -23.20 -10.55
N THR A 54 -2.99 -22.40 -9.60
CA THR A 54 -3.12 -20.94 -9.76
C THR A 54 -1.74 -20.26 -9.90
N ALA A 55 -1.62 -19.37 -10.88
CA ALA A 55 -0.48 -18.49 -11.09
C ALA A 55 -0.35 -17.50 -9.92
N ARG A 56 0.90 -17.28 -9.48
CA ARG A 56 1.26 -16.40 -8.36
C ARG A 56 2.24 -15.31 -8.75
N GLY A 57 2.98 -15.48 -9.85
CA GLY A 57 3.85 -14.44 -10.42
C GLY A 57 4.29 -14.81 -11.82
N HIS A 58 4.41 -13.81 -12.70
CA HIS A 58 4.79 -14.00 -14.12
C HIS A 58 3.98 -15.07 -14.87
N GLY A 59 2.69 -15.25 -14.53
CA GLY A 59 1.86 -16.31 -15.12
C GLY A 59 2.18 -17.73 -14.65
N LEU A 60 3.09 -17.90 -13.69
CA LEU A 60 3.52 -19.20 -13.16
C LEU A 60 3.01 -19.42 -11.73
N CYS A 61 2.70 -20.66 -11.38
CA CYS A 61 2.46 -21.06 -9.99
C CYS A 61 3.77 -20.92 -9.17
N GLN A 62 3.70 -20.88 -7.84
CA GLN A 62 4.90 -20.75 -6.98
C GLN A 62 5.99 -21.80 -7.29
N GLY A 63 5.60 -23.05 -7.53
CA GLY A 63 6.56 -24.12 -7.84
C GLY A 63 7.29 -23.92 -9.17
N HIS A 64 6.57 -23.50 -10.21
CA HIS A 64 7.16 -23.22 -11.52
C HIS A 64 7.92 -21.90 -11.55
N LEU A 65 7.46 -20.89 -10.82
CA LEU A 65 8.17 -19.62 -10.65
C LEU A 65 9.52 -19.83 -9.97
N GLN A 66 9.56 -20.63 -8.90
CA GLN A 66 10.83 -20.98 -8.24
C GLN A 66 11.76 -21.68 -9.21
N ARG A 67 11.26 -22.66 -9.96
CA ARG A 67 12.07 -23.39 -10.95
C ARG A 67 12.60 -22.48 -12.06
N TRP A 68 11.78 -21.56 -12.55
CA TRP A 68 12.18 -20.57 -13.53
C TRP A 68 13.31 -19.68 -13.00
N ASN A 69 13.21 -19.24 -11.73
CA ASN A 69 14.30 -18.52 -11.07
C ASN A 69 15.57 -19.37 -10.91
N ASP A 70 15.43 -20.63 -10.47
CA ASP A 70 16.55 -21.56 -10.26
C ASP A 70 17.30 -21.87 -11.56
N GLN A 71 16.62 -21.79 -12.71
CA GLN A 71 17.22 -21.97 -14.06
C GLN A 71 17.82 -20.68 -14.64
N GLY A 72 17.92 -19.61 -13.84
CA GLY A 72 18.50 -18.34 -14.31
C GLY A 72 17.55 -17.49 -15.14
N ARG A 73 16.23 -17.67 -14.98
CA ARG A 73 15.17 -16.88 -15.66
C ARG A 73 15.27 -16.93 -17.19
N PRO A 74 15.20 -18.12 -17.80
CA PRO A 74 15.16 -18.28 -19.25
C PRO A 74 13.95 -17.56 -19.86
N ASP A 75 13.89 -17.46 -21.19
CA ASP A 75 12.70 -16.96 -21.88
C ASP A 75 11.42 -17.65 -21.37
N MET A 76 10.38 -16.85 -21.10
CA MET A 76 9.17 -17.31 -20.41
C MET A 76 8.41 -18.32 -21.25
N GLN A 77 8.26 -18.07 -22.56
CA GLN A 77 7.50 -18.94 -23.45
C GLN A 77 8.21 -20.28 -23.60
N ARG A 78 9.53 -20.25 -23.85
CA ARG A 78 10.35 -21.47 -23.93
C ARG A 78 10.32 -22.29 -22.64
N PHE A 79 10.33 -21.63 -21.47
CA PHE A 79 10.23 -22.31 -20.18
C PHE A 79 8.88 -22.99 -20.00
N VAL A 80 7.79 -22.28 -20.28
CA VAL A 80 6.42 -22.77 -20.12
C VAL A 80 6.17 -24.02 -20.96
N GLU A 81 6.71 -24.08 -22.17
CA GLU A 81 6.57 -25.21 -23.10
C GLU A 81 7.40 -26.43 -22.71
N SER A 82 8.57 -26.23 -22.10
CA SER A 82 9.55 -27.30 -21.83
C SER A 82 9.54 -27.84 -20.40
N THR A 83 8.96 -27.10 -19.45
CA THR A 83 9.04 -27.44 -18.03
C THR A 83 8.00 -28.50 -17.64
N ASP A 84 8.40 -29.45 -16.81
CA ASP A 84 7.52 -30.51 -16.32
C ASP A 84 6.34 -29.94 -15.50
N PRO A 85 5.07 -30.25 -15.83
CA PRO A 85 3.90 -29.72 -15.11
C PRO A 85 3.77 -30.24 -13.67
N ARG A 86 4.39 -31.38 -13.35
CA ARG A 86 4.26 -32.06 -12.06
C ARG A 86 4.79 -31.24 -10.90
N TRP A 87 4.23 -31.51 -9.72
CA TRP A 87 4.67 -30.91 -8.47
C TRP A 87 6.06 -31.42 -8.10
N ARG A 88 6.84 -30.63 -7.35
CA ARG A 88 8.15 -31.10 -6.83
C ARG A 88 8.01 -32.41 -6.05
N ARG A 89 6.91 -32.60 -5.31
CA ARG A 89 6.61 -33.85 -4.57
C ARG A 89 6.23 -35.06 -5.46
N GLN A 90 5.86 -34.81 -6.71
CA GLN A 90 5.49 -35.81 -7.71
C GLN A 90 6.59 -36.04 -8.76
N GLN A 91 7.62 -35.19 -8.75
CA GLN A 91 8.77 -35.42 -9.60
C GLN A 91 9.56 -36.62 -9.07
N PRO A 92 10.13 -37.44 -9.97
CA PRO A 92 11.07 -38.45 -9.56
C PRO A 92 12.18 -37.80 -8.73
N ASN A 93 12.38 -38.30 -7.52
CA ASN A 93 13.57 -37.93 -6.75
C ASN A 93 14.80 -38.29 -7.60
N GLN A 94 15.88 -37.51 -7.45
CA GLN A 94 17.13 -37.73 -8.17
C GLN A 94 17.60 -39.18 -8.02
N ARG A 95 17.86 -39.86 -9.13
CA ARG A 95 18.44 -41.21 -9.17
C ARG A 95 19.93 -41.17 -8.87
N CYS A 96 20.51 -42.31 -8.50
CA CYS A 96 21.95 -42.48 -8.45
C CYS A 96 22.58 -42.14 -9.81
N ARG A 97 23.73 -41.45 -9.80
CA ARG A 97 24.51 -41.14 -11.02
C ARG A 97 25.07 -42.40 -11.71
N VAL A 98 25.18 -43.52 -11.00
CA VAL A 98 25.61 -44.80 -11.58
C VAL A 98 24.56 -45.31 -12.57
N LEU A 99 24.97 -45.55 -13.81
CA LEU A 99 24.11 -46.12 -14.86
C LEU A 99 23.55 -47.48 -14.42
N GLY A 100 22.26 -47.71 -14.67
CA GLY A 100 21.56 -48.93 -14.26
C GLY A 100 21.16 -49.03 -12.78
N CYS A 101 21.57 -48.08 -11.93
CA CYS A 101 21.17 -48.07 -10.52
C CYS A 101 19.82 -47.34 -10.32
N GLY A 102 18.79 -48.06 -9.87
CA GLY A 102 17.46 -47.51 -9.61
C GLY A 102 17.27 -46.87 -8.22
N TYR A 103 18.29 -46.88 -7.34
CA TYR A 103 18.20 -46.22 -6.04
C TYR A 103 18.23 -44.69 -6.16
N GLY A 104 17.60 -44.01 -5.20
CA GLY A 104 17.68 -42.56 -5.06
C GLY A 104 19.07 -42.08 -4.63
N SER A 105 19.44 -40.88 -5.10
CA SER A 105 20.64 -40.15 -4.71
C SER A 105 20.57 -39.75 -3.22
N ALA A 106 21.70 -39.88 -2.54
CA ALA A 106 21.86 -39.56 -1.12
C ALA A 106 23.05 -38.61 -0.86
N ARG A 107 24.27 -39.00 -1.25
CA ARG A 107 25.50 -38.20 -1.03
C ARG A 107 26.27 -38.07 -2.35
N GLY A 108 26.63 -36.84 -2.73
CA GLY A 108 27.44 -36.58 -3.92
C GLY A 108 26.80 -37.02 -5.25
N GLY A 109 25.47 -37.12 -5.33
CA GLY A 109 24.77 -37.64 -6.50
C GLY A 109 24.66 -39.17 -6.56
N MET A 110 25.21 -39.90 -5.58
CA MET A 110 25.19 -41.36 -5.51
C MET A 110 24.23 -41.86 -4.43
N CYS A 111 23.70 -43.07 -4.58
CA CYS A 111 22.92 -43.73 -3.53
C CYS A 111 23.78 -44.05 -2.30
N SER A 112 23.16 -44.35 -1.17
CA SER A 112 23.88 -44.62 0.08
C SER A 112 24.88 -45.78 -0.03
N LEU A 113 24.55 -46.82 -0.81
CA LEU A 113 25.41 -47.98 -1.04
C LEU A 113 26.65 -47.64 -1.88
N HIS A 114 26.46 -46.97 -3.03
CA HIS A 114 27.57 -46.54 -3.89
C HIS A 114 28.45 -45.50 -3.20
N ALA A 115 27.85 -44.54 -2.49
CA ALA A 115 28.60 -43.56 -1.72
C ALA A 115 29.44 -44.20 -0.60
N GLN A 116 28.90 -45.20 0.10
CA GLN A 116 29.64 -45.92 1.15
C GLN A 116 30.80 -46.73 0.57
N ARG A 117 30.62 -47.39 -0.58
CA ARG A 117 31.70 -48.15 -1.24
C ARG A 117 32.79 -47.23 -1.77
N TRP A 118 32.42 -46.11 -2.39
CA TRP A 118 33.37 -45.09 -2.83
C TRP A 118 34.21 -44.54 -1.66
N GLN A 119 33.57 -44.29 -0.51
CA GLN A 119 34.27 -43.87 0.69
C GLN A 119 35.23 -44.95 1.22
N ARG A 120 34.82 -46.22 1.22
CA ARG A 120 35.67 -47.35 1.64
C ARG A 120 36.84 -47.60 0.69
N ALA A 121 36.67 -47.28 -0.59
CA ALA A 121 37.73 -47.36 -1.60
C ALA A 121 38.72 -46.18 -1.52
N GLY A 122 38.62 -45.31 -0.51
CA GLY A 122 39.54 -44.18 -0.33
C GLY A 122 39.18 -42.93 -1.14
N ARG A 123 37.94 -42.81 -1.62
CA ARG A 123 37.46 -41.68 -2.46
C ARG A 123 38.27 -41.49 -3.76
N PRO A 124 38.32 -42.52 -4.63
CA PRO A 124 38.96 -42.41 -5.95
C PRO A 124 38.27 -41.35 -6.82
N ASP A 125 38.87 -41.03 -7.97
CA ASP A 125 38.25 -40.12 -8.93
C ASP A 125 36.78 -40.48 -9.22
N LEU A 126 35.91 -39.46 -9.19
CA LEU A 126 34.48 -39.67 -9.19
C LEU A 126 33.97 -40.12 -10.57
N ASP A 127 34.50 -39.57 -11.64
CA ASP A 127 34.04 -39.90 -12.99
C ASP A 127 34.50 -41.30 -13.39
N GLY A 128 35.73 -41.68 -13.05
CA GLY A 128 36.23 -43.06 -13.18
C GLY A 128 35.41 -44.06 -12.35
N TRP A 129 35.08 -43.73 -11.10
CA TRP A 129 34.26 -44.59 -10.24
C TRP A 129 32.82 -44.78 -10.74
N LEU A 130 32.25 -43.74 -11.37
CA LEU A 130 30.91 -43.82 -11.95
C LEU A 130 30.87 -44.64 -13.24
N ALA A 131 31.99 -44.71 -13.97
CA ALA A 131 32.12 -45.49 -15.20
C ALA A 131 32.26 -47.00 -14.93
N ASP A 132 32.95 -47.40 -13.87
CA ASP A 132 33.08 -48.81 -13.44
C ASP A 132 32.69 -49.02 -11.95
N PRO A 133 31.38 -48.96 -11.63
CA PRO A 133 30.91 -49.02 -10.27
C PRO A 133 30.71 -50.46 -9.79
N GLN A 134 31.16 -50.76 -8.57
CA GLN A 134 30.90 -52.07 -7.99
C GLN A 134 29.39 -52.37 -7.83
N PRO A 135 28.94 -53.61 -8.06
CA PRO A 135 27.52 -53.97 -8.08
C PRO A 135 26.89 -53.95 -6.69
N VAL A 136 25.80 -53.19 -6.54
CA VAL A 136 25.03 -53.10 -5.29
C VAL A 136 23.85 -54.07 -5.30
N LYS A 137 23.39 -54.49 -4.11
CA LYS A 137 22.23 -55.39 -3.98
C LYS A 137 20.98 -54.73 -4.57
N GLN A 138 20.42 -55.34 -5.60
CA GLN A 138 19.19 -54.89 -6.23
C GLN A 138 17.97 -55.45 -5.47
N PRO A 139 16.84 -54.71 -5.43
CA PRO A 139 15.59 -55.25 -4.93
C PRO A 139 15.02 -56.31 -5.91
N PRO A 140 13.95 -57.03 -5.54
CA PRO A 140 13.26 -57.94 -6.46
C PRO A 140 12.89 -57.24 -7.78
N PRO A 141 12.81 -58.00 -8.90
CA PRO A 141 12.32 -57.47 -10.16
C PRO A 141 10.98 -56.74 -9.97
N GLU A 142 10.82 -55.59 -10.65
CA GLU A 142 9.62 -54.72 -10.58
C GLU A 142 9.37 -53.97 -9.26
N ALA A 143 10.18 -54.21 -8.22
CA ALA A 143 10.03 -53.50 -6.96
C ALA A 143 10.33 -52.00 -7.09
N THR A 144 9.31 -51.19 -6.86
CA THR A 144 9.37 -49.73 -6.86
C THR A 144 8.91 -49.16 -5.53
N CYS A 145 9.28 -47.92 -5.27
CA CYS A 145 8.83 -47.16 -4.12
C CYS A 145 7.30 -47.12 -4.07
N ARG A 146 6.72 -47.40 -2.90
CA ARG A 146 5.27 -47.44 -2.68
C ARG A 146 4.55 -46.10 -2.92
N ILE A 147 5.28 -44.98 -3.00
CA ILE A 147 4.68 -43.68 -3.37
C ILE A 147 4.26 -43.70 -4.86
N PRO A 148 2.98 -43.43 -5.17
CA PRO A 148 2.50 -43.34 -6.54
C PRO A 148 3.38 -42.39 -7.36
N HIS A 149 3.80 -42.83 -8.55
CA HIS A 149 4.65 -42.10 -9.50
C HIS A 149 6.14 -41.98 -9.13
N CYS A 150 6.64 -42.67 -8.09
CA CYS A 150 8.07 -42.73 -7.78
C CYS A 150 8.74 -43.97 -8.40
N PRO A 151 9.56 -43.83 -9.47
CA PRO A 151 10.15 -44.99 -10.16
C PRO A 151 11.39 -45.56 -9.45
N LEU A 152 11.77 -45.00 -8.29
CA LEU A 152 12.99 -45.40 -7.59
C LEU A 152 12.79 -46.70 -6.83
N TRP A 153 13.87 -47.44 -6.66
CA TRP A 153 13.91 -48.65 -5.85
C TRP A 153 13.67 -48.35 -4.35
N PRO A 154 12.90 -49.22 -3.65
CA PRO A 154 12.69 -49.11 -2.21
C PRO A 154 13.96 -49.51 -1.44
N GLN A 155 14.08 -49.08 -0.19
CA GLN A 155 15.16 -49.55 0.68
C GLN A 155 14.89 -50.96 1.19
N ALA A 156 15.93 -51.70 1.55
CA ALA A 156 15.78 -53.05 2.11
C ALA A 156 14.90 -53.10 3.38
N SER A 157 14.85 -52.01 4.15
CA SER A 157 14.10 -51.90 5.42
C SER A 157 12.87 -50.99 5.33
N SER A 158 12.46 -50.57 4.14
CA SER A 158 11.34 -49.64 3.97
C SER A 158 10.68 -49.83 2.60
N PRO A 159 9.34 -49.80 2.50
CA PRO A 159 8.63 -49.85 1.22
C PRO A 159 8.87 -48.60 0.36
N PHE A 160 9.60 -47.61 0.87
CA PHE A 160 9.88 -46.35 0.21
C PHE A 160 11.34 -46.23 -0.21
N CYS A 161 11.61 -45.39 -1.21
CA CYS A 161 12.97 -44.98 -1.56
C CYS A 161 13.64 -44.18 -0.40
N GLN A 162 14.94 -43.91 -0.49
CA GLN A 162 15.69 -43.20 0.57
C GLN A 162 15.04 -41.87 0.99
N SER A 163 14.68 -41.01 0.03
CA SER A 163 14.12 -39.70 0.32
C SER A 163 12.77 -39.79 1.02
N HIS A 164 11.87 -40.65 0.52
CA HIS A 164 10.56 -40.86 1.13
C HIS A 164 10.65 -41.58 2.48
N THR A 165 11.61 -42.49 2.67
CA THR A 165 11.88 -43.10 3.98
C THR A 165 12.31 -42.05 5.01
N ASN A 166 13.15 -41.08 4.63
CA ASN A 166 13.54 -39.99 5.52
C ASN A 166 12.33 -39.10 5.85
N THR A 167 11.53 -38.73 4.86
CA THR A 167 10.30 -37.94 5.07
C THR A 167 9.31 -38.67 5.98
N TRP A 168 9.08 -39.96 5.76
CA TRP A 168 8.21 -40.80 6.58
C TRP A 168 8.69 -40.84 8.04
N LYS A 169 9.99 -41.00 8.28
CA LYS A 169 10.60 -40.96 9.62
C LYS A 169 10.43 -39.59 10.30
N ILE A 170 10.62 -38.50 9.57
CA ILE A 170 10.47 -37.13 10.10
C ILE A 170 9.02 -36.85 10.49
N ASN A 171 8.05 -37.40 9.76
CA ASN A 171 6.62 -37.24 10.06
C ASN A 171 6.10 -38.21 11.13
N GLY A 172 6.98 -38.83 11.92
CA GLY A 172 6.58 -39.68 13.04
C GLY A 172 6.19 -41.11 12.66
N ARG A 173 6.52 -41.57 11.45
CA ARG A 173 6.22 -42.93 10.94
C ARG A 173 4.71 -43.28 10.94
N PRO A 174 3.88 -42.51 10.24
CA PRO A 174 2.46 -42.83 10.05
C PRO A 174 2.26 -44.17 9.31
N ASP A 175 1.03 -44.64 9.21
CA ASP A 175 0.71 -45.84 8.41
C ASP A 175 1.24 -45.73 6.96
N ILE A 176 1.65 -46.86 6.38
CA ILE A 176 2.34 -46.90 5.08
C ILE A 176 1.39 -46.50 3.94
N ASP A 177 0.17 -47.05 3.91
CA ASP A 177 -0.78 -46.78 2.84
C ASP A 177 -1.38 -45.39 3.03
N GLU A 178 -1.70 -44.98 4.28
CA GLU A 178 -2.11 -43.60 4.59
C GLU A 178 -1.04 -42.57 4.16
N PHE A 179 0.24 -42.86 4.41
CA PHE A 179 1.32 -42.00 3.98
C PHE A 179 1.46 -41.97 2.46
N ALA A 180 1.29 -43.10 1.78
CA ALA A 180 1.35 -43.18 0.32
C ALA A 180 0.19 -42.43 -0.34
N ASP A 181 -1.02 -42.55 0.19
CA ASP A 181 -2.23 -41.90 -0.32
C ASP A 181 -2.17 -40.38 -0.21
N ARG A 182 -1.46 -39.82 0.77
CA ARG A 182 -1.18 -38.37 0.86
C ARG A 182 -0.36 -37.83 -0.32
N PHE A 183 0.32 -38.69 -1.08
CA PHE A 183 0.99 -38.32 -2.33
C PHE A 183 0.08 -38.50 -3.56
N ALA A 184 -0.96 -39.33 -3.46
CA ALA A 184 -2.01 -39.51 -4.46
C ALA A 184 -3.05 -38.38 -4.41
N GLU A 185 -3.48 -37.98 -3.21
CA GLU A 185 -4.42 -36.88 -3.01
C GLU A 185 -3.76 -35.53 -3.35
N ILE A 186 -4.12 -35.02 -4.52
CA ILE A 186 -3.86 -33.65 -4.92
C ILE A 186 -5.09 -32.85 -4.58
N THR A 187 -5.19 -32.34 -3.35
CA THR A 187 -6.05 -31.17 -3.13
C THR A 187 -5.39 -30.04 -3.90
N LEU A 188 -5.89 -29.76 -5.10
CA LEU A 188 -5.60 -28.53 -5.81
C LEU A 188 -6.09 -27.42 -4.88
N ALA A 189 -5.18 -26.81 -4.13
CA ALA A 189 -5.45 -25.61 -3.34
C ALA A 189 -5.62 -24.39 -4.27
N SER A 190 -6.24 -24.59 -5.43
CA SER A 190 -6.88 -23.54 -6.20
C SER A 190 -8.17 -23.23 -5.45
N GLU A 191 -8.08 -22.20 -4.61
CA GLU A 191 -9.23 -21.34 -4.29
C GLU A 191 -10.18 -21.81 -3.19
N THR A 192 -9.80 -22.84 -2.43
CA THR A 192 -10.49 -23.20 -1.19
C THR A 192 -9.82 -22.57 0.05
N ILE A 193 -10.63 -22.00 0.94
CA ILE A 193 -10.26 -21.58 2.30
C ILE A 193 -11.04 -22.44 3.29
N ARG A 194 -10.33 -23.12 4.19
CA ARG A 194 -10.86 -24.05 5.18
C ARG A 194 -10.75 -23.46 6.58
N LEU A 195 -11.87 -23.28 7.24
CA LEU A 195 -11.98 -22.61 8.55
C LEU A 195 -12.48 -23.56 9.65
N GLU A 196 -12.73 -24.83 9.34
CA GLU A 196 -13.31 -25.82 10.26
C GLU A 196 -12.51 -25.99 11.57
N ARG A 197 -11.20 -25.76 11.53
CA ARG A 197 -10.29 -25.88 12.71
C ARG A 197 -10.33 -24.70 13.68
N LEU A 198 -11.02 -23.60 13.35
CA LEU A 198 -11.08 -22.42 14.20
C LEU A 198 -12.26 -22.51 15.19
N ALA A 199 -12.07 -21.95 16.40
CA ALA A 199 -13.14 -21.78 17.37
C ALA A 199 -14.33 -21.00 16.76
N PRO A 200 -15.59 -21.25 17.19
CA PRO A 200 -16.78 -20.71 16.52
C PRO A 200 -16.77 -19.19 16.31
N GLN A 201 -16.41 -18.41 17.33
CA GLN A 201 -16.34 -16.95 17.20
C GLN A 201 -15.17 -16.51 16.30
N LEU A 202 -13.97 -17.08 16.50
CA LEU A 202 -12.79 -16.80 15.66
C LEU A 202 -13.03 -17.13 14.17
N LYS A 203 -13.78 -18.20 13.90
CA LYS A 203 -14.23 -18.56 12.55
C LYS A 203 -15.08 -17.44 11.96
N LEU A 204 -16.10 -16.98 12.69
CA LEU A 204 -16.98 -15.90 12.24
C LEU A 204 -16.24 -14.56 12.03
N GLU A 205 -15.27 -14.27 12.90
CA GLU A 205 -14.35 -13.14 12.73
C GLU A 205 -13.53 -13.24 11.44
N MET A 206 -12.97 -14.41 11.14
CA MET A 206 -12.23 -14.64 9.88
C MET A 206 -13.14 -14.58 8.66
N GLN A 207 -14.37 -15.09 8.73
CA GLN A 207 -15.38 -14.97 7.68
C GLN A 207 -15.71 -13.49 7.41
N TYR A 208 -15.91 -12.69 8.45
CA TYR A 208 -16.07 -11.23 8.33
C TYR A 208 -14.86 -10.56 7.65
N VAL A 209 -13.64 -10.93 8.06
CA VAL A 209 -12.41 -10.38 7.48
C VAL A 209 -12.30 -10.70 5.99
N LEU A 210 -12.63 -11.94 5.59
CA LEU A 210 -12.61 -12.37 4.19
C LEU A 210 -13.69 -11.64 3.38
N GLN A 211 -14.91 -11.55 3.89
CA GLN A 211 -15.97 -10.76 3.26
C GLN A 211 -15.54 -9.31 3.05
N ARG A 212 -14.98 -8.68 4.09
CA ARG A 212 -14.53 -7.29 3.99
C ARG A 212 -13.43 -7.13 2.95
N HIS A 213 -12.47 -8.05 2.90
CA HIS A 213 -11.40 -8.00 1.92
C HIS A 213 -11.92 -8.19 0.50
N HIS A 214 -12.90 -9.08 0.33
CA HIS A 214 -13.60 -9.32 -0.93
C HIS A 214 -14.31 -8.06 -1.43
N ASP A 215 -15.03 -7.37 -0.55
CA ASP A 215 -15.80 -6.18 -0.89
C ASP A 215 -14.89 -4.97 -1.18
N GLU A 216 -13.78 -4.85 -0.45
CA GLU A 216 -12.83 -3.74 -0.62
C GLU A 216 -12.05 -3.83 -1.95
N ARG A 217 -11.87 -5.04 -2.52
CA ARG A 217 -11.12 -5.31 -3.77
C ARG A 217 -9.77 -4.59 -3.89
N ARG A 218 -9.15 -4.30 -2.74
CA ARG A 218 -7.89 -3.54 -2.65
C ARG A 218 -6.68 -4.29 -3.17
N GLY A 219 -6.79 -5.60 -3.36
CA GLY A 219 -5.72 -6.43 -3.88
C GLY A 219 -6.13 -7.89 -3.88
N LYS A 220 -5.37 -8.70 -4.62
CA LYS A 220 -5.48 -10.15 -4.54
C LYS A 220 -5.02 -10.63 -3.16
N LEU A 221 -5.77 -11.56 -2.58
CA LEU A 221 -5.42 -12.27 -1.36
C LEU A 221 -5.47 -13.75 -1.67
N ALA A 222 -4.29 -14.33 -1.85
CA ALA A 222 -4.18 -15.73 -2.19
C ALA A 222 -4.70 -16.62 -1.03
N PRO A 223 -5.54 -17.64 -1.30
CA PRO A 223 -6.01 -18.60 -0.31
C PRO A 223 -4.89 -19.23 0.51
N ASP A 224 -3.71 -19.47 -0.08
CA ASP A 224 -2.55 -20.00 0.66
C ASP A 224 -2.03 -19.05 1.74
N VAL A 225 -2.13 -17.72 1.53
CA VAL A 225 -1.78 -16.72 2.54
C VAL A 225 -2.77 -16.78 3.69
N VAL A 226 -4.07 -16.90 3.38
CA VAL A 226 -5.12 -17.05 4.38
C VAL A 226 -4.91 -18.33 5.18
N MET A 227 -4.68 -19.46 4.51
CA MET A 227 -4.50 -20.75 5.17
C MET A 227 -3.27 -20.81 6.08
N ARG A 228 -2.20 -20.06 5.78
CA ARG A 228 -1.06 -19.93 6.71
C ARG A 228 -1.46 -19.20 7.99
N VAL A 229 -2.27 -18.14 7.89
CA VAL A 229 -2.80 -17.43 9.07
C VAL A 229 -3.79 -18.32 9.83
N VAL A 230 -4.71 -19.00 9.14
CA VAL A 230 -5.69 -19.91 9.76
C VAL A 230 -5.00 -21.04 10.53
N ARG A 231 -3.97 -21.68 9.95
CA ARG A 231 -3.19 -22.71 10.67
C ARG A 231 -2.53 -22.14 11.91
N ALA A 232 -1.88 -20.98 11.79
CA ALA A 232 -1.23 -20.35 12.92
C ALA A 232 -2.21 -19.94 14.03
N LEU A 233 -3.44 -19.55 13.67
CA LEU A 233 -4.52 -19.25 14.62
C LEU A 233 -5.12 -20.52 15.24
N ALA A 234 -5.29 -21.60 14.47
CA ALA A 234 -5.79 -22.88 14.96
C ALA A 234 -4.82 -23.54 15.97
N ASP A 235 -3.52 -23.23 15.85
CA ASP A 235 -2.50 -23.66 16.82
C ASP A 235 -2.48 -22.77 18.07
N THR A 236 -3.31 -21.72 18.12
CA THR A 236 -3.50 -20.90 19.33
C THR A 236 -4.78 -21.31 20.07
N ASP A 237 -4.71 -21.37 21.40
CA ASP A 237 -5.87 -21.63 22.26
C ASP A 237 -6.70 -20.35 22.50
N THR A 238 -6.98 -19.59 21.44
CA THR A 238 -7.73 -18.31 21.52
C THR A 238 -9.07 -18.39 20.79
N GLY A 239 -10.11 -17.83 21.38
CA GLY A 239 -11.45 -17.77 20.79
C GLY A 239 -11.71 -16.55 19.90
N SER A 240 -10.79 -15.58 19.84
CA SER A 240 -10.96 -14.31 19.13
C SER A 240 -9.62 -13.69 18.73
N LEU A 241 -9.59 -12.98 17.61
CA LEU A 241 -8.48 -12.11 17.19
C LEU A 241 -8.27 -10.95 18.18
N LEU A 242 -9.26 -10.59 19.00
CA LEU A 242 -9.11 -9.53 20.00
C LEU A 242 -8.58 -10.03 21.34
N ALA A 243 -8.27 -11.33 21.46
CA ALA A 243 -7.68 -11.89 22.68
C ALA A 243 -6.34 -11.22 23.04
N TRP A 244 -5.58 -10.78 22.03
CA TRP A 244 -4.32 -10.05 22.18
C TRP A 244 -4.30 -8.80 21.29
N ASP A 245 -3.51 -7.81 21.68
CA ASP A 245 -3.27 -6.63 20.82
C ASP A 245 -2.47 -6.98 19.55
N GLU A 246 -2.47 -6.06 18.58
CA GLU A 246 -1.80 -6.26 17.28
C GLU A 246 -0.29 -6.55 17.42
N GLN A 247 0.39 -5.94 18.40
CA GLN A 247 1.81 -6.13 18.62
C GLN A 247 2.11 -7.48 19.25
N ALA A 248 1.29 -7.91 20.21
CA ALA A 248 1.35 -9.23 20.82
C ALA A 248 1.11 -10.33 19.78
N TRP A 249 0.15 -10.17 18.86
CA TRP A 249 -0.01 -11.08 17.71
C TRP A 249 1.25 -11.17 16.86
N ARG A 250 1.90 -10.04 16.57
CA ARG A 250 3.18 -10.03 15.84
C ARG A 250 4.28 -10.77 16.61
N GLN A 251 4.30 -10.73 17.93
CA GLN A 251 5.37 -11.34 18.72
C GLN A 251 5.15 -12.83 19.01
N ARG A 252 3.90 -13.24 19.27
CA ARG A 252 3.56 -14.56 19.81
C ARG A 252 3.30 -15.61 18.74
N ILE A 253 2.87 -15.19 17.54
CA ILE A 253 2.45 -16.16 16.54
C ILE A 253 3.65 -16.85 15.89
N GLY A 254 3.59 -18.18 15.77
CA GLY A 254 4.64 -19.05 15.23
C GLY A 254 4.94 -18.88 13.73
N MET A 255 4.57 -17.74 13.13
CA MET A 255 4.81 -17.48 11.71
C MET A 255 6.24 -16.97 11.46
N PRO A 256 6.88 -17.42 10.36
CA PRO A 256 8.21 -16.94 9.97
C PRO A 256 8.28 -15.41 9.87
N ARG A 257 9.36 -14.80 10.36
CA ARG A 257 9.55 -13.33 10.34
C ARG A 257 9.57 -12.74 8.92
N ASN A 258 9.97 -13.52 7.91
CA ASN A 258 10.02 -13.11 6.52
C ASN A 258 8.69 -13.25 5.76
N ASP A 259 7.65 -13.86 6.34
CA ASP A 259 6.33 -13.99 5.71
C ASP A 259 5.51 -12.69 5.84
N SER A 260 5.96 -11.67 5.10
CA SER A 260 5.35 -10.34 5.13
C SER A 260 3.88 -10.31 4.70
N LEU A 261 3.46 -11.24 3.82
CA LEU A 261 2.09 -11.32 3.33
C LEU A 261 1.15 -11.84 4.41
N ALA A 262 1.46 -12.99 5.04
CA ALA A 262 0.62 -13.56 6.09
C ALA A 262 0.57 -12.65 7.31
N ARG A 263 1.70 -12.07 7.72
CA ARG A 263 1.76 -11.12 8.85
C ARG A 263 0.99 -9.82 8.54
N GLY A 264 1.09 -9.33 7.31
CA GLY A 264 0.31 -8.19 6.84
C GLY A 264 -1.20 -8.47 6.86
N PHE A 265 -1.60 -9.67 6.43
CA PHE A 265 -2.99 -10.11 6.46
C PHE A 265 -3.51 -10.29 7.88
N LEU A 266 -2.75 -10.89 8.80
CA LEU A 266 -3.13 -10.99 10.22
C LEU A 266 -3.32 -9.60 10.84
N GLY A 267 -2.42 -8.67 10.58
CA GLY A 267 -2.57 -7.28 11.06
C GLY A 267 -3.78 -6.58 10.46
N TYR A 268 -4.16 -6.89 9.22
CA TYR A 268 -5.42 -6.44 8.63
C TYR A 268 -6.63 -7.09 9.31
N ALA A 269 -6.61 -8.40 9.52
CA ALA A 269 -7.68 -9.17 10.15
C ALA A 269 -8.00 -8.64 11.55
N TYR A 270 -6.98 -8.48 12.40
CA TYR A 270 -7.10 -7.86 13.71
C TYR A 270 -7.78 -6.48 13.63
N ARG A 271 -7.27 -5.59 12.75
CA ARG A 271 -7.81 -4.22 12.64
C ARG A 271 -9.25 -4.20 12.14
N ALA A 272 -9.62 -5.06 11.20
CA ALA A 272 -10.98 -5.15 10.70
C ALA A 272 -11.95 -5.55 11.82
N VAL A 273 -11.62 -6.58 12.60
CA VAL A 273 -12.44 -7.03 13.73
C VAL A 273 -12.48 -5.98 14.84
N ALA A 274 -11.34 -5.38 15.19
CA ALA A 274 -11.27 -4.32 16.19
C ALA A 274 -12.12 -3.11 15.78
N ASP A 275 -12.11 -2.72 14.49
CA ASP A 275 -12.92 -1.63 13.98
C ASP A 275 -14.42 -1.95 14.01
N LEU A 276 -14.82 -3.22 13.85
CA LEU A 276 -16.20 -3.66 14.01
C LEU A 276 -16.63 -3.65 15.49
N ALA A 277 -15.80 -4.22 16.36
CA ALA A 277 -16.04 -4.27 17.80
C ALA A 277 -16.21 -2.86 18.38
N GLU A 278 -15.35 -1.93 17.97
CA GLU A 278 -15.28 -0.56 18.46
C GLU A 278 -16.00 0.44 17.55
N ALA A 279 -16.91 -0.04 16.68
CA ALA A 279 -17.71 0.82 15.82
C ALA A 279 -18.55 1.82 16.65
N GLY A 280 -18.68 3.05 16.16
CA GLY A 280 -19.41 4.14 16.85
C GLY A 280 -19.00 5.55 16.45
N GLY A 281 -18.11 5.71 15.45
CA GLY A 281 -17.73 7.01 14.92
C GLY A 281 -17.07 7.89 15.98
N TRP A 282 -17.46 9.17 16.01
CA TRP A 282 -16.89 10.14 16.94
C TRP A 282 -17.17 9.82 18.41
N GLU A 283 -18.32 9.27 18.75
CA GLU A 283 -18.67 9.02 20.15
C GLU A 283 -17.81 7.90 20.77
N ALA A 284 -17.41 6.90 19.97
CA ALA A 284 -16.50 5.84 20.42
C ALA A 284 -15.02 6.24 20.39
N GLU A 285 -14.61 7.07 19.41
CA GLU A 285 -13.21 7.47 19.25
C GLU A 285 -12.82 8.65 20.15
N TYR A 286 -13.71 9.64 20.33
CA TYR A 286 -13.40 10.90 21.01
C TYR A 286 -12.89 10.73 22.45
N PRO A 287 -13.44 9.84 23.30
CA PRO A 287 -12.95 9.64 24.66
C PRO A 287 -11.51 9.15 24.73
N ARG A 288 -11.01 8.48 23.68
CA ARG A 288 -9.67 7.88 23.63
C ARG A 288 -8.58 8.93 23.46
N ASP A 289 -7.37 8.59 23.88
CA ASP A 289 -6.18 9.42 23.63
C ASP A 289 -5.44 9.05 22.34
N ILE A 290 -5.88 7.99 21.67
CA ILE A 290 -5.40 7.60 20.35
C ILE A 290 -6.61 7.43 19.43
N TRP A 291 -6.74 8.33 18.47
CA TRP A 291 -7.83 8.27 17.48
C TRP A 291 -7.37 7.52 16.23
N HIS A 292 -8.11 6.47 15.89
CA HIS A 292 -7.94 5.68 14.69
C HIS A 292 -8.77 6.28 13.56
N MET A 293 -8.14 7.13 12.75
CA MET A 293 -8.85 7.95 11.76
C MET A 293 -9.61 7.11 10.70
N ARG A 294 -9.19 5.87 10.47
CA ARG A 294 -9.89 4.92 9.59
C ARG A 294 -11.33 4.63 10.04
N ARG A 295 -11.59 4.64 11.36
CA ARG A 295 -12.93 4.42 11.94
C ARG A 295 -13.84 5.62 11.79
N LEU A 296 -13.25 6.78 11.53
CA LEU A 296 -13.93 8.05 11.26
C LEU A 296 -14.09 8.31 9.76
N GLY A 297 -13.84 7.30 8.91
CA GLY A 297 -14.00 7.41 7.45
C GLY A 297 -12.81 8.04 6.72
N PHE A 298 -11.70 8.35 7.40
CA PHE A 298 -10.50 8.85 6.71
C PHE A 298 -9.73 7.72 6.06
N HIS A 299 -9.19 7.97 4.86
CA HIS A 299 -8.37 6.98 4.17
C HIS A 299 -7.00 6.75 4.84
N GLY A 300 -6.56 5.49 4.83
CA GLY A 300 -5.28 5.07 5.39
C GLY A 300 -5.37 4.65 6.85
N ASP A 301 -4.22 4.37 7.46
CA ASP A 301 -4.13 3.84 8.83
C ASP A 301 -3.51 4.84 9.81
N ARG A 302 -3.72 6.14 9.55
CA ARG A 302 -3.13 7.19 10.38
C ARG A 302 -3.82 7.24 11.73
N ARG A 303 -3.02 7.40 12.79
CA ARG A 303 -3.46 7.63 14.16
C ARG A 303 -3.15 9.06 14.57
N LEU A 304 -4.04 9.70 15.32
CA LEU A 304 -3.75 10.93 16.06
C LEU A 304 -3.52 10.56 17.52
N ARG A 305 -2.41 11.02 18.08
CA ARG A 305 -1.90 10.62 19.39
C ARG A 305 -1.88 11.83 20.32
N PHE A 306 -2.78 11.84 21.29
CA PHE A 306 -2.92 12.90 22.30
C PHE A 306 -2.24 12.52 23.61
N ASP A 307 -1.81 11.26 23.74
CA ASP A 307 -1.04 10.72 24.88
C ASP A 307 0.32 11.41 25.08
N GLY A 308 0.85 12.10 24.06
CA GLY A 308 2.04 12.96 24.18
C GLY A 308 1.79 14.31 24.86
N ILE A 309 0.54 14.68 25.15
CA ILE A 309 0.18 15.90 25.87
C ILE A 309 -0.03 15.53 27.35
N GLY A 310 0.95 15.84 28.20
CA GLY A 310 0.94 15.44 29.62
C GLY A 310 -0.19 16.07 30.42
N GLN A 311 -0.54 17.33 30.14
CA GLN A 311 -1.55 18.08 30.88
C GLN A 311 -2.97 17.68 30.44
N PRO A 312 -3.84 17.13 31.33
CA PRO A 312 -5.18 16.69 30.96
C PRO A 312 -6.08 17.81 30.42
N TRP A 313 -6.03 19.01 31.01
CA TRP A 313 -6.82 20.16 30.56
C TRP A 313 -6.46 20.57 29.13
N LEU A 314 -5.18 20.54 28.76
CA LEU A 314 -4.72 20.86 27.42
C LEU A 314 -5.12 19.76 26.45
N ARG A 315 -4.99 18.49 26.85
CA ARG A 315 -5.34 17.34 26.03
C ARG A 315 -6.79 17.39 25.59
N GLU A 316 -7.72 17.67 26.51
CA GLU A 316 -9.15 17.75 26.20
C GLU A 316 -9.49 18.95 25.30
N LEU A 317 -8.87 20.12 25.50
CA LEU A 317 -9.04 21.26 24.59
C LEU A 317 -8.53 20.96 23.18
N VAL A 318 -7.39 20.26 23.06
CA VAL A 318 -6.81 19.88 21.77
C VAL A 318 -7.67 18.82 21.07
N LYS A 319 -8.18 17.82 21.80
CA LYS A 319 -9.16 16.85 21.28
C LYS A 319 -10.38 17.59 20.73
N ARG A 320 -10.98 18.48 21.52
CA ARG A 320 -12.14 19.29 21.10
C ARG A 320 -11.84 20.12 19.84
N TRP A 321 -10.70 20.80 19.80
CA TRP A 321 -10.29 21.61 18.65
C TRP A 321 -10.08 20.77 17.39
N VAL A 322 -9.38 19.64 17.51
CA VAL A 322 -9.10 18.76 16.37
C VAL A 322 -10.39 18.13 15.84
N ARG A 323 -11.31 17.66 16.72
CA ARG A 323 -12.64 17.18 16.30
C ARG A 323 -13.36 18.25 15.50
N TRP A 324 -13.48 19.47 16.03
CA TRP A 324 -14.15 20.58 15.34
C TRP A 324 -13.55 20.87 13.96
N ARG A 325 -12.22 20.94 13.84
CA ARG A 325 -11.56 21.21 12.55
C ARG A 325 -11.78 20.12 11.52
N LEU A 326 -11.74 18.85 11.95
CA LEU A 326 -12.00 17.71 11.06
C LEU A 326 -13.47 17.68 10.63
N SER A 327 -14.40 17.94 11.56
CA SER A 327 -15.84 18.08 11.28
C SER A 327 -16.15 19.26 10.35
N ALA A 328 -15.37 20.34 10.40
CA ALA A 328 -15.47 21.49 9.50
C ALA A 328 -14.87 21.24 8.09
N GLY A 329 -14.48 19.99 7.78
CA GLY A 329 -14.00 19.61 6.45
C GLY A 329 -12.53 19.92 6.18
N LEU A 330 -11.72 20.21 7.20
CA LEU A 330 -10.27 20.29 7.02
C LEU A 330 -9.69 18.88 6.87
N GLY A 331 -8.77 18.71 5.92
CA GLY A 331 -8.09 17.44 5.71
C GLY A 331 -7.23 17.02 6.91
N LEU A 332 -7.02 15.71 7.06
CA LEU A 332 -6.38 15.09 8.22
C LEU A 332 -5.02 15.67 8.61
N GLU A 333 -4.20 16.06 7.63
CA GLU A 333 -2.90 16.69 7.89
C GLU A 333 -3.05 18.08 8.53
N ALA A 334 -3.88 18.94 7.94
CA ALA A 334 -4.03 20.34 8.35
C ALA A 334 -4.94 20.51 9.57
N GLY A 335 -6.00 19.70 9.65
CA GLY A 335 -7.02 19.72 10.71
C GLY A 335 -6.67 18.90 11.95
N GLY A 336 -5.85 17.86 11.82
CA GLY A 336 -5.51 16.96 12.93
C GLY A 336 -4.01 16.79 13.20
N ALA A 337 -3.28 16.18 12.27
CA ALA A 337 -1.89 15.75 12.54
C ALA A 337 -0.94 16.91 12.91
N ARG A 338 -0.97 18.01 12.13
CA ARG A 338 -0.15 19.19 12.44
C ARG A 338 -0.54 19.88 13.75
N PRO A 339 -1.84 20.12 14.04
CA PRO A 339 -2.29 20.60 15.35
C PRO A 339 -1.75 19.80 16.52
N VAL A 340 -1.97 18.48 16.49
CA VAL A 340 -1.54 17.58 17.56
C VAL A 340 -0.02 17.68 17.75
N LEU A 341 0.75 17.69 16.67
CA LEU A 341 2.21 17.84 16.73
C LEU A 341 2.64 19.18 17.35
N VAL A 342 2.06 20.30 16.89
CA VAL A 342 2.39 21.65 17.37
C VAL A 342 2.08 21.78 18.85
N ILE A 343 0.89 21.34 19.28
CA ILE A 343 0.48 21.43 20.68
C ILE A 343 1.24 20.44 21.55
N SER A 344 1.58 19.23 21.08
CA SER A 344 2.41 18.30 21.86
C SER A 344 3.80 18.88 22.14
N ARG A 345 4.41 19.60 21.18
CA ARG A 345 5.67 20.32 21.42
C ARG A 345 5.50 21.42 22.47
N PHE A 346 4.42 22.19 22.40
CA PHE A 346 4.14 23.23 23.40
C PHE A 346 3.87 22.62 24.79
N ALA A 347 3.12 21.51 24.85
CA ALA A 347 2.83 20.76 26.06
C ALA A 347 4.10 20.24 26.76
N GLY A 348 5.09 19.77 25.99
CA GLY A 348 6.41 19.40 26.51
C GLY A 348 7.10 20.58 27.20
N PHE A 349 7.17 21.72 26.52
CA PHE A 349 7.72 22.95 27.12
C PHE A 349 6.96 23.37 28.39
N LEU A 350 5.62 23.34 28.38
CA LEU A 350 4.81 23.66 29.55
C LEU A 350 5.09 22.73 30.73
N ALA A 351 5.33 21.44 30.46
CA ALA A 351 5.70 20.48 31.49
C ALA A 351 7.07 20.81 32.09
N ASP A 352 8.05 21.17 31.25
CA ASP A 352 9.41 21.51 31.69
C ASP A 352 9.45 22.74 32.62
N ILE A 353 8.54 23.70 32.40
CA ILE A 353 8.45 24.92 33.22
C ILE A 353 7.40 24.84 34.34
N GLY A 354 6.74 23.69 34.52
CA GLY A 354 5.79 23.45 35.61
C GLY A 354 4.45 24.17 35.47
N VAL A 355 3.96 24.39 34.25
CA VAL A 355 2.61 24.96 34.03
C VAL A 355 1.56 23.87 34.16
N GLU A 356 0.68 24.02 35.15
CA GLU A 356 -0.35 23.05 35.52
C GLU A 356 -1.75 23.49 35.12
N ARG A 357 -1.97 24.78 34.85
CA ARG A 357 -3.27 25.36 34.53
C ARG A 357 -3.19 26.34 33.36
N ILE A 358 -4.31 26.52 32.67
CA ILE A 358 -4.39 27.39 31.49
C ILE A 358 -4.29 28.89 31.84
N ASP A 359 -4.72 29.28 33.05
CA ASP A 359 -4.64 30.66 33.57
C ASP A 359 -3.20 31.14 33.81
N GLN A 360 -2.24 30.21 33.86
CA GLN A 360 -0.81 30.51 33.97
C GLN A 360 -0.15 30.79 32.61
N ILE A 361 -0.86 30.63 31.49
CA ILE A 361 -0.32 30.90 30.15
C ILE A 361 -0.53 32.38 29.85
N ASP A 362 0.32 33.22 30.41
CA ASP A 362 0.36 34.65 30.13
C ASP A 362 1.36 34.98 29.00
N ARG A 363 1.52 36.27 28.70
CA ARG A 363 2.50 36.71 27.72
C ARG A 363 3.94 36.31 28.07
N THR A 364 4.32 36.34 29.35
CA THR A 364 5.68 35.99 29.80
C THR A 364 6.02 34.52 29.50
N VAL A 365 5.07 33.60 29.66
CA VAL A 365 5.24 32.19 29.26
C VAL A 365 5.44 32.06 27.75
N LEU A 366 4.68 32.83 26.94
CA LEU A 366 4.81 32.79 25.48
C LEU A 366 6.16 33.35 25.01
N GLU A 367 6.71 34.37 25.65
CA GLU A 367 8.04 34.92 25.35
C GLU A 367 9.15 33.91 25.65
N ARG A 368 9.06 33.21 26.80
CA ARG A 368 9.95 32.09 27.12
C ARG A 368 9.83 30.98 26.07
N TYR A 369 8.63 30.72 25.58
CA TYR A 369 8.42 29.74 24.51
C TYR A 369 9.05 30.18 23.18
N LEU A 370 8.97 31.47 22.82
CA LEU A 370 9.63 32.00 21.62
C LEU A 370 11.15 31.79 21.70
N ALA A 371 11.76 32.04 22.86
CA ALA A 371 13.18 31.76 23.09
C ALA A 371 13.51 30.26 22.97
N HIS A 372 12.68 29.39 23.56
CA HIS A 372 12.82 27.94 23.42
C HIS A 372 12.74 27.49 21.94
N LEU A 373 11.81 28.06 21.16
CA LEU A 373 11.65 27.73 19.73
C LEU A 373 12.82 28.18 18.86
N LEU A 374 13.56 29.22 19.26
CA LEU A 374 14.78 29.65 18.55
C LEU A 374 15.91 28.63 18.70
N ALA A 375 15.97 27.95 19.84
CA ALA A 375 16.97 26.91 20.12
C ALA A 375 16.62 25.55 19.48
N ASP A 376 15.37 25.31 19.08
CA ASP A 376 14.91 24.02 18.51
C ASP A 376 15.41 23.82 17.05
N PRO A 377 16.31 22.85 16.79
CA PRO A 377 16.80 22.56 15.45
C PRO A 377 15.69 22.09 14.48
N ALA A 378 14.65 21.43 15.00
CA ALA A 378 13.51 20.98 14.19
C ALA A 378 12.71 22.15 13.60
N LEU A 379 12.89 23.34 14.17
CA LEU A 379 12.27 24.60 13.74
C LEU A 379 13.33 25.63 13.31
N ALA A 380 14.50 25.22 12.82
CA ALA A 380 15.53 26.15 12.34
C ALA A 380 15.06 27.10 11.21
N SER A 381 14.03 26.73 10.45
CA SER A 381 13.48 27.56 9.37
C SER A 381 12.44 28.57 9.88
N ALA A 382 12.59 29.85 9.50
CA ALA A 382 11.61 30.91 9.73
C ALA A 382 10.18 30.52 9.27
N GLN A 383 10.05 29.85 8.11
CA GLN A 383 8.75 29.40 7.62
C GLN A 383 8.11 28.35 8.54
N ARG A 384 8.90 27.39 9.04
CA ARG A 384 8.42 26.35 9.96
C ARG A 384 8.01 26.97 11.30
N ARG A 385 8.84 27.84 11.87
CA ARG A 385 8.51 28.60 13.10
C ARG A 385 7.24 29.42 12.95
N GLY A 386 7.14 30.25 11.90
CA GLY A 386 5.95 31.06 11.67
C GLY A 386 4.68 30.21 11.47
N SER A 387 4.79 29.05 10.82
CA SER A 387 3.65 28.12 10.68
C SER A 387 3.26 27.47 12.00
N HIS A 388 4.24 27.16 12.86
CA HIS A 388 4.04 26.62 14.20
C HIS A 388 3.33 27.64 15.10
N LEU A 389 3.87 28.86 15.18
CA LEU A 389 3.29 29.97 15.95
C LEU A 389 1.88 30.32 15.47
N GLY A 390 1.67 30.43 14.16
CA GLY A 390 0.36 30.74 13.61
C GLY A 390 -0.68 29.65 13.89
N LEU A 391 -0.27 28.40 14.08
CA LEU A 391 -1.20 27.33 14.47
C LEU A 391 -1.53 27.37 15.96
N LEU A 392 -0.53 27.64 16.82
CA LEU A 392 -0.74 27.83 18.25
C LEU A 392 -1.61 29.06 18.54
N ASN A 393 -1.36 30.18 17.85
CA ASN A 393 -2.20 31.39 17.98
C ASN A 393 -3.66 31.10 17.61
N ARG A 394 -3.90 30.38 16.50
CA ARG A 394 -5.26 29.95 16.11
C ARG A 394 -5.94 29.05 17.15
N PHE A 395 -5.18 28.24 17.89
CA PHE A 395 -5.72 27.43 18.97
C PHE A 395 -6.21 28.32 20.12
N PHE A 396 -5.39 29.27 20.57
CA PHE A 396 -5.77 30.23 21.60
C PHE A 396 -6.95 31.11 21.16
N THR A 397 -6.97 31.56 19.91
CA THR A 397 -8.12 32.28 19.33
C THR A 397 -9.38 31.42 19.36
N ALA A 398 -9.29 30.12 19.00
CA ALA A 398 -10.43 29.22 19.00
C ALA A 398 -10.98 28.98 20.43
N ILE A 399 -10.12 28.80 21.43
CA ILE A 399 -10.52 28.66 22.83
C ILE A 399 -11.37 29.86 23.27
N ARG A 400 -10.91 31.08 22.98
CA ARG A 400 -11.63 32.32 23.33
C ARG A 400 -12.92 32.48 22.53
N GLN A 401 -12.85 32.32 21.20
CA GLN A 401 -13.98 32.52 20.30
C GLN A 401 -15.15 31.59 20.64
N HIS A 402 -14.85 30.33 20.97
CA HIS A 402 -15.86 29.34 21.32
C HIS A 402 -16.12 29.22 22.83
N ARG A 403 -15.46 30.03 23.65
CA ARG A 403 -15.54 30.01 25.12
C ARG A 403 -15.35 28.59 25.69
N TRP A 404 -14.38 27.85 25.16
CA TRP A 404 -14.07 26.51 25.67
C TRP A 404 -13.43 26.55 27.04
N ASP A 405 -12.72 27.65 27.33
CA ASP A 405 -12.19 28.00 28.63
C ASP A 405 -12.19 29.54 28.75
N THR A 406 -12.65 30.06 29.88
CA THR A 406 -12.76 31.51 30.14
C THR A 406 -11.63 32.06 30.98
N THR A 407 -10.71 31.21 31.44
CA THR A 407 -9.59 31.55 32.34
C THR A 407 -8.27 31.77 31.59
N LEU A 408 -8.20 31.43 30.30
CA LEU A 408 -7.05 31.75 29.44
C LEU A 408 -6.81 33.28 29.43
N PRO A 409 -5.65 33.79 29.89
CA PRO A 409 -5.36 35.21 29.97
C PRO A 409 -5.53 35.91 28.62
N THR A 410 -6.03 37.14 28.60
CA THR A 410 -6.33 37.85 27.36
C THR A 410 -5.10 38.18 26.53
N ASP A 411 -3.95 38.31 27.17
CA ASP A 411 -2.64 38.62 26.59
C ASP A 411 -1.89 37.37 26.06
N ALA A 412 -2.43 36.16 26.25
CA ALA A 412 -1.87 34.92 25.71
C ALA A 412 -2.06 34.81 24.18
N MET A 413 -1.34 35.63 23.43
CA MET A 413 -1.38 35.71 21.97
C MET A 413 -0.02 36.02 21.37
N PHE A 414 0.12 35.68 20.08
CA PHE A 414 1.28 36.05 19.28
C PHE A 414 0.96 37.22 18.36
N TYR A 415 1.76 38.27 18.45
CA TYR A 415 1.68 39.49 17.65
C TYR A 415 2.48 39.37 16.36
N HIS A 416 2.31 40.32 15.45
CA HIS A 416 2.99 40.31 14.15
C HIS A 416 4.52 40.25 14.29
N GLU A 417 5.09 40.98 15.26
CA GLU A 417 6.52 41.02 15.56
C GLU A 417 7.11 39.70 16.09
N ASP A 418 6.29 38.83 16.67
CA ASP A 418 6.74 37.51 17.15
C ASP A 418 7.05 36.56 15.99
N TYR A 419 6.51 36.84 14.80
CA TYR A 419 6.73 35.98 13.64
C TYR A 419 8.09 36.23 13.03
N PRO A 420 8.87 35.18 12.74
CA PRO A 420 10.19 35.34 12.14
C PRO A 420 10.06 35.94 10.74
N LYS A 421 10.87 36.97 10.46
CA LYS A 421 10.93 37.60 9.14
C LYS A 421 11.28 36.56 8.07
N ARG A 422 10.45 36.51 7.03
CA ARG A 422 10.71 35.64 5.87
C ARG A 422 11.57 36.44 4.89
N ALA A 423 12.72 35.89 4.53
CA ALA A 423 13.43 36.37 3.36
C ALA A 423 12.56 36.11 2.12
N GLU A 424 12.33 37.16 1.33
CA GLU A 424 11.72 36.99 0.01
C GLU A 424 12.63 36.09 -0.83
N ARG A 425 12.02 35.15 -1.55
CA ARG A 425 12.74 34.21 -2.41
C ARG A 425 12.25 34.41 -3.83
N LEU A 426 13.21 34.58 -4.75
CA LEU A 426 12.92 34.57 -6.17
C LEU A 426 12.29 33.22 -6.58
N PRO A 427 11.44 33.21 -7.62
CA PRO A 427 10.93 31.98 -8.21
C PRO A 427 12.07 31.03 -8.55
N ARG A 428 11.94 29.77 -8.14
CA ARG A 428 12.95 28.73 -8.39
C ARG A 428 12.71 28.07 -9.75
N ALA A 429 12.60 28.89 -10.80
CA ALA A 429 12.54 28.38 -12.16
C ALA A 429 13.89 27.74 -12.52
N LEU A 430 13.84 26.69 -13.33
CA LEU A 430 15.02 25.99 -13.83
C LEU A 430 15.57 26.74 -15.04
N ALA A 431 16.90 26.77 -15.17
CA ALA A 431 17.56 27.29 -16.37
C ALA A 431 17.18 26.45 -17.60
N GLU A 432 17.10 27.08 -18.76
CA GLU A 432 16.70 26.39 -20.00
C GLU A 432 17.70 25.29 -20.39
N HIS A 433 18.98 25.46 -20.07
CA HIS A 433 20.00 24.40 -20.21
C HIS A 433 19.64 23.11 -19.47
N VAL A 434 19.15 23.24 -18.22
CA VAL A 434 18.71 22.11 -17.40
C VAL A 434 17.42 21.52 -17.97
N MET A 435 16.48 22.36 -18.41
CA MET A 435 15.23 21.89 -19.00
C MET A 435 15.43 21.14 -20.31
N ALA A 436 16.35 21.59 -21.17
CA ALA A 436 16.68 20.91 -22.42
C ALA A 436 17.18 19.47 -22.17
N GLN A 437 17.99 19.25 -21.13
CA GLN A 437 18.40 17.90 -20.73
C GLN A 437 17.20 17.08 -20.22
N LEU A 438 16.33 17.66 -19.39
CA LEU A 438 15.17 16.96 -18.81
C LEU A 438 14.13 16.56 -19.88
N GLU A 439 13.96 17.41 -20.89
CA GLU A 439 13.00 17.24 -21.99
C GLU A 439 13.59 16.39 -23.13
N HIS A 440 14.89 16.09 -23.11
CA HIS A 440 15.55 15.28 -24.13
C HIS A 440 14.93 13.87 -24.22
N PRO A 441 14.57 13.39 -25.43
CA PRO A 441 13.93 12.09 -25.62
C PRO A 441 14.69 10.93 -24.98
N ASP A 442 16.03 10.89 -25.12
CA ASP A 442 16.86 9.83 -24.52
C ASP A 442 16.80 9.82 -22.99
N ASN A 443 16.72 10.99 -22.36
CA ASN A 443 16.59 11.08 -20.91
C ASN A 443 15.19 10.66 -20.48
N LEU A 444 14.14 11.11 -21.17
CA LEU A 444 12.78 10.66 -20.91
C LEU A 444 12.61 9.14 -21.11
N ALA A 445 13.33 8.54 -22.07
CA ALA A 445 13.33 7.10 -22.30
C ALA A 445 13.94 6.27 -21.15
N ARG A 446 14.74 6.89 -20.27
CA ARG A 446 15.32 6.21 -19.09
C ARG A 446 14.30 5.89 -17.99
N PHE A 447 13.07 6.39 -18.09
CA PHE A 447 11.99 5.93 -17.20
C PHE A 447 11.66 4.46 -17.47
N ALA A 448 11.81 3.61 -16.45
CA ALA A 448 11.45 2.19 -16.54
C ALA A 448 9.93 1.95 -16.74
N ASP A 449 9.08 2.85 -16.26
CA ASP A 449 7.62 2.77 -16.42
C ASP A 449 7.13 4.01 -17.20
N PRO A 450 6.53 3.83 -18.39
CA PRO A 450 6.08 4.96 -19.21
C PRO A 450 4.94 5.76 -18.55
N ALA A 451 4.24 5.22 -17.54
CA ALA A 451 3.25 5.99 -16.78
C ALA A 451 3.94 7.11 -15.99
N TYR A 452 5.05 6.83 -15.31
CA TYR A 452 5.80 7.85 -14.57
C TYR A 452 6.45 8.88 -15.51
N ARG A 453 6.88 8.45 -16.70
CA ARG A 453 7.33 9.35 -17.77
C ARG A 453 6.24 10.36 -18.14
N LEU A 454 5.04 9.89 -18.44
CA LEU A 454 3.91 10.75 -18.82
C LEU A 454 3.51 11.71 -17.69
N VAL A 455 3.46 11.24 -16.43
CA VAL A 455 3.23 12.14 -15.27
C VAL A 455 4.26 13.26 -15.24
N THR A 456 5.53 12.96 -15.48
CA THR A 456 6.61 13.96 -15.46
C THR A 456 6.44 14.98 -16.59
N ILE A 457 6.10 14.53 -17.80
CA ILE A 457 5.82 15.41 -18.96
C ILE A 457 4.65 16.35 -18.64
N ILE A 458 3.54 15.83 -18.11
CA ILE A 458 2.39 16.65 -17.70
C ILE A 458 2.80 17.70 -16.66
N LEU A 459 3.62 17.32 -15.68
CA LEU A 459 4.06 18.26 -14.64
C LEU A 459 4.98 19.35 -15.18
N MET A 460 5.87 19.04 -16.14
CA MET A 460 6.75 20.00 -16.80
C MET A 460 5.98 20.94 -17.72
N ARG A 461 5.07 20.42 -18.56
CA ARG A 461 4.34 21.22 -19.55
C ARG A 461 3.17 22.01 -18.95
N CYS A 462 2.44 21.41 -18.00
CA CYS A 462 1.21 22.00 -17.48
C CYS A 462 1.36 22.62 -16.07
N GLY A 463 2.49 22.42 -15.38
CA GLY A 463 2.76 23.02 -14.08
C GLY A 463 1.82 22.58 -12.94
N LEU A 464 1.18 21.41 -13.07
CA LEU A 464 0.26 20.88 -12.05
C LEU A 464 0.97 20.58 -10.72
N ARG A 465 0.20 20.49 -9.62
CA ARG A 465 0.72 19.84 -8.41
C ARG A 465 0.78 18.34 -8.66
N VAL A 466 1.82 17.67 -8.15
CA VAL A 466 1.96 16.21 -8.22
C VAL A 466 0.68 15.49 -7.78
N THR A 467 0.05 15.96 -6.70
CA THR A 467 -1.19 15.37 -6.19
C THR A 467 -2.37 15.51 -7.14
N ASP A 468 -2.45 16.61 -7.89
CA ASP A 468 -3.51 16.86 -8.85
C ASP A 468 -3.26 16.03 -10.13
N ALA A 469 -2.01 15.99 -10.62
CA ALA A 469 -1.64 15.21 -11.80
C ALA A 469 -1.88 13.69 -11.61
N LEU A 470 -1.53 13.15 -10.45
CA LEU A 470 -1.77 11.73 -10.14
C LEU A 470 -3.25 11.37 -9.96
N ARG A 471 -4.14 12.36 -9.85
CA ARG A 471 -5.59 12.21 -9.69
C ARG A 471 -6.37 12.64 -10.94
N LEU A 472 -5.68 12.84 -12.07
CA LEU A 472 -6.35 13.11 -13.34
C LEU A 472 -7.35 12.00 -13.65
N ARG A 473 -8.54 12.40 -14.10
CA ARG A 473 -9.58 11.47 -14.54
C ARG A 473 -9.17 10.82 -15.86
N ALA A 474 -9.72 9.66 -16.17
CA ALA A 474 -9.44 9.01 -17.46
C ALA A 474 -9.89 9.86 -18.67
N ASP A 475 -10.91 10.71 -18.48
CA ASP A 475 -11.45 11.65 -19.49
C ASP A 475 -10.93 13.09 -19.27
N CYS A 476 -9.66 13.23 -18.92
CA CYS A 476 -9.06 14.53 -18.60
C CYS A 476 -8.76 15.41 -19.82
N VAL A 477 -8.92 14.93 -21.05
CA VAL A 477 -8.73 15.75 -22.25
C VAL A 477 -10.09 16.21 -22.77
N VAL A 478 -10.25 17.51 -22.93
CA VAL A 478 -11.43 18.15 -23.54
C VAL A 478 -10.96 19.05 -24.68
N ALA A 479 -11.86 19.36 -25.62
CA ALA A 479 -11.59 20.33 -26.68
C ALA A 479 -12.43 21.60 -26.44
N ASP A 480 -11.96 22.76 -26.90
CA ASP A 480 -12.77 23.97 -27.02
C ASP A 480 -13.65 23.93 -28.28
N ALA A 481 -14.33 25.04 -28.59
CA ALA A 481 -15.23 25.14 -29.74
C ALA A 481 -14.49 25.01 -31.08
N GLU A 482 -13.21 25.43 -31.11
CA GLU A 482 -12.31 25.37 -32.25
C GLU A 482 -11.57 24.03 -32.37
N GLY A 483 -11.77 23.11 -31.41
CA GLY A 483 -11.16 21.78 -31.40
C GLY A 483 -9.76 21.72 -30.76
N ALA A 484 -9.26 22.82 -30.17
CA ALA A 484 -7.97 22.84 -29.50
C ALA A 484 -8.02 22.06 -28.18
N PRO A 485 -7.01 21.21 -27.88
CA PRO A 485 -7.07 20.32 -26.73
C PRO A 485 -6.64 21.00 -25.42
N TYR A 486 -7.38 20.71 -24.34
CA TYR A 486 -7.11 21.15 -22.98
C TYR A 486 -7.08 19.97 -22.02
N LEU A 487 -6.18 20.04 -21.04
CA LEU A 487 -6.17 19.17 -19.88
C LEU A 487 -7.07 19.74 -18.79
N ARG A 488 -8.17 19.04 -18.50
CA ARG A 488 -9.08 19.29 -17.39
C ARG A 488 -8.65 18.54 -16.14
N TYR A 489 -8.51 19.26 -15.04
CA TYR A 489 -8.17 18.67 -13.74
C TYR A 489 -8.88 19.38 -12.58
N PHE A 490 -9.10 18.64 -11.49
CA PHE A 490 -9.62 19.23 -10.25
C PHE A 490 -8.46 19.72 -9.38
N ASN A 491 -8.40 21.02 -9.13
CA ASN A 491 -7.42 21.65 -8.24
C ASN A 491 -7.87 21.46 -6.79
N HIS A 492 -7.28 20.49 -6.09
CA HIS A 492 -7.70 20.15 -4.72
C HIS A 492 -7.35 21.23 -3.68
N LYS A 493 -6.37 22.11 -3.96
CA LYS A 493 -6.05 23.26 -3.08
C LYS A 493 -7.18 24.30 -3.13
N MET A 494 -7.69 24.58 -4.33
CA MET A 494 -8.70 25.62 -4.56
C MET A 494 -10.13 25.07 -4.63
N LYS A 495 -10.29 23.73 -4.57
CA LYS A 495 -11.57 23.01 -4.67
C LYS A 495 -12.39 23.39 -5.92
N ARG A 496 -11.76 23.40 -7.09
CA ARG A 496 -12.41 23.76 -8.37
C ARG A 496 -11.81 23.01 -9.55
N ASP A 497 -12.57 22.83 -10.62
CA ASP A 497 -12.05 22.43 -11.92
C ASP A 497 -11.21 23.54 -12.55
N ALA A 498 -10.21 23.14 -13.33
CA ALA A 498 -9.33 24.04 -14.07
C ALA A 498 -8.91 23.38 -15.40
N LEU A 499 -8.63 24.24 -16.38
CA LEU A 499 -8.18 23.86 -17.72
C LEU A 499 -6.77 24.39 -17.96
N VAL A 500 -5.95 23.59 -18.64
CA VAL A 500 -4.61 24.00 -19.12
C VAL A 500 -4.51 23.60 -20.58
N PRO A 501 -4.18 24.52 -21.51
CA PRO A 501 -3.93 24.17 -22.90
C PRO A 501 -2.84 23.10 -23.01
N ILE A 502 -3.00 22.14 -23.91
CA ILE A 502 -1.99 21.12 -24.21
C ILE A 502 -1.70 21.10 -25.71
N ASP A 503 -0.51 20.62 -26.07
CA ASP A 503 -0.16 20.36 -27.46
C ASP A 503 -0.68 18.98 -27.92
N GLU A 504 -0.70 18.80 -29.23
CA GLU A 504 -1.18 17.58 -29.89
C GLU A 504 -0.38 16.34 -29.48
N GLN A 505 0.95 16.48 -29.34
CA GLN A 505 1.82 15.39 -28.88
C GLN A 505 1.44 14.90 -27.47
N LEU A 506 1.11 15.80 -26.54
CA LEU A 506 0.68 15.42 -25.20
C LEU A 506 -0.71 14.77 -25.23
N ARG A 507 -1.61 15.20 -26.12
CA ARG A 507 -2.90 14.54 -26.34
C ARG A 507 -2.71 13.09 -26.78
N GLU A 508 -1.83 12.84 -27.75
CA GLU A 508 -1.50 11.49 -28.24
C GLU A 508 -0.90 10.61 -27.14
N LEU A 509 0.08 11.12 -26.38
CA LEU A 509 0.69 10.38 -25.26
C LEU A 509 -0.34 9.98 -24.20
N ILE A 510 -1.32 10.85 -23.92
CA ILE A 510 -2.43 10.52 -23.00
C ILE A 510 -3.32 9.44 -23.61
N ALA A 511 -3.64 9.50 -24.90
CA ALA A 511 -4.44 8.49 -25.58
C ALA A 511 -3.77 7.11 -25.59
N GLU A 512 -2.47 7.03 -25.92
CA GLU A 512 -1.67 5.80 -25.85
C GLU A 512 -1.64 5.22 -24.44
N HIS A 513 -1.52 6.07 -23.42
CA HIS A 513 -1.54 5.61 -22.03
C HIS A 513 -2.91 5.06 -21.62
N ARG A 514 -3.99 5.67 -22.09
CA ARG A 514 -5.36 5.16 -21.87
C ARG A 514 -5.54 3.79 -22.52
N GLN A 515 -5.01 3.58 -23.72
CA GLN A 515 -5.09 2.28 -24.39
C GLN A 515 -4.40 1.18 -23.58
N ARG A 516 -3.16 1.42 -23.13
CA ARG A 516 -2.43 0.49 -22.24
C ARG A 516 -3.15 0.23 -20.91
N THR A 517 -3.88 1.23 -20.43
CA THR A 517 -4.70 1.09 -19.21
C THR A 517 -5.93 0.22 -19.49
N LEU A 518 -6.58 0.35 -20.64
CA LEU A 518 -7.72 -0.47 -21.05
C LEU A 518 -7.33 -1.93 -21.31
N GLU A 519 -6.16 -2.18 -21.91
CA GLU A 519 -5.61 -3.54 -22.07
C GLU A 519 -5.48 -4.26 -20.71
N ARG A 520 -5.12 -3.50 -19.68
CA ARG A 520 -4.94 -4.02 -18.33
C ARG A 520 -6.22 -4.09 -17.52
N TRP A 521 -7.11 -3.12 -17.69
CA TRP A 521 -8.43 -3.06 -17.05
C TRP A 521 -9.50 -2.89 -18.13
N PRO A 522 -9.99 -4.01 -18.72
CA PRO A 522 -10.95 -3.98 -19.82
C PRO A 522 -12.27 -3.30 -19.47
N GLY A 523 -12.66 -3.31 -18.19
CA GLY A 523 -13.84 -2.60 -17.68
C GLY A 523 -13.67 -1.08 -17.59
N GLY A 524 -12.51 -0.54 -17.98
CA GLY A 524 -12.17 0.87 -17.84
C GLY A 524 -11.68 1.24 -16.45
N THR A 525 -11.12 2.44 -16.34
CA THR A 525 -10.69 3.02 -15.05
C THR A 525 -11.20 4.45 -14.94
N PRO A 526 -11.54 4.93 -13.73
CA PRO A 526 -12.01 6.31 -13.55
C PRO A 526 -10.87 7.35 -13.59
N ILE A 527 -9.61 6.90 -13.52
CA ILE A 527 -8.42 7.73 -13.34
C ILE A 527 -7.38 7.42 -14.41
N LEU A 528 -6.61 8.42 -14.82
CA LEU A 528 -5.60 8.27 -15.86
C LEU A 528 -4.40 7.43 -15.40
N PHE A 529 -4.00 7.55 -14.13
CA PHE A 529 -2.81 6.90 -13.56
C PHE A 529 -3.15 5.91 -12.45
N PRO A 530 -3.81 4.78 -12.76
CA PRO A 530 -4.06 3.74 -11.77
C PRO A 530 -2.77 3.11 -11.29
N ARG A 531 -2.68 2.83 -9.99
CA ARG A 531 -1.50 2.14 -9.44
C ARG A 531 -1.42 0.72 -10.02
N PRO A 532 -0.21 0.25 -10.38
CA PRO A 532 -0.05 -1.03 -11.07
C PRO A 532 -0.18 -2.25 -10.16
N THR A 533 -0.13 -2.12 -8.84
CA THR A 533 -0.21 -3.27 -7.93
C THR A 533 -1.28 -3.03 -6.88
N LYS A 534 -1.92 -4.11 -6.42
CA LYS A 534 -2.96 -4.07 -5.38
C LYS A 534 -4.04 -3.01 -5.74
N ASN A 535 -4.64 -3.18 -6.91
CA ASN A 535 -5.66 -2.29 -7.47
C ASN A 535 -6.47 -3.07 -8.50
N VAL A 536 -7.34 -3.95 -8.01
CA VAL A 536 -8.02 -4.92 -8.85
C VAL A 536 -8.86 -4.23 -9.91
N ASP A 537 -9.63 -3.22 -9.51
CA ASP A 537 -10.55 -2.50 -10.40
C ASP A 537 -9.93 -1.24 -11.04
N GLY A 538 -8.63 -0.99 -10.86
CA GLY A 538 -7.99 0.19 -11.46
C GLY A 538 -8.44 1.54 -10.88
N THR A 539 -9.14 1.55 -9.74
CA THR A 539 -9.76 2.77 -9.17
C THR A 539 -8.83 3.61 -8.30
N HIS A 540 -7.69 3.06 -7.88
CA HIS A 540 -6.76 3.73 -6.96
C HIS A 540 -5.58 4.36 -7.70
N PRO A 541 -5.29 5.66 -7.52
CA PRO A 541 -4.20 6.31 -8.21
C PRO A 541 -2.83 5.89 -7.67
N ILE A 542 -1.81 6.10 -8.50
CA ILE A 542 -0.41 6.06 -8.07
C ILE A 542 -0.23 7.01 -6.87
N ALA A 543 0.37 6.49 -5.80
CA ALA A 543 0.64 7.30 -4.62
C ALA A 543 1.81 8.27 -4.87
N SER A 544 1.71 9.49 -4.34
CA SER A 544 2.76 10.51 -4.52
C SER A 544 4.16 10.05 -4.05
N PRO A 545 4.33 9.34 -2.92
CA PRO A 545 5.63 8.79 -2.54
C PRO A 545 6.21 7.81 -3.58
N THR A 546 5.36 6.96 -4.17
CA THR A 546 5.77 6.00 -5.20
C THR A 546 6.30 6.72 -6.44
N TYR A 547 5.57 7.72 -6.92
CA TYR A 547 6.01 8.56 -8.04
C TYR A 547 7.31 9.30 -7.71
N ARG A 548 7.42 9.90 -6.51
CA ARG A 548 8.64 10.62 -6.10
C ARG A 548 9.87 9.71 -6.10
N MET A 549 9.74 8.45 -5.67
CA MET A 549 10.84 7.49 -5.74
C MET A 549 11.19 7.12 -7.17
N ALA A 550 10.21 6.98 -8.06
CA ALA A 550 10.48 6.77 -9.49
C ALA A 550 11.20 7.96 -10.12
N LEU A 551 10.78 9.18 -9.79
CA LEU A 551 11.43 10.41 -10.23
C LEU A 551 12.88 10.49 -9.77
N LEU A 552 13.17 10.25 -8.50
CA LEU A 552 14.55 10.33 -7.99
C LEU A 552 15.47 9.31 -8.68
N ARG A 553 14.98 8.09 -8.95
CA ARG A 553 15.73 7.09 -9.72
C ARG A 553 16.00 7.55 -11.14
N TRP A 554 15.01 8.15 -11.79
CA TRP A 554 15.17 8.70 -13.14
C TRP A 554 16.20 9.84 -13.16
N LEU A 555 16.09 10.81 -12.25
CA LEU A 555 17.05 11.92 -12.13
C LEU A 555 18.48 11.42 -11.92
N ALA A 556 18.66 10.42 -11.05
CA ALA A 556 19.97 9.80 -10.83
C ALA A 556 20.49 9.09 -12.09
N ALA A 557 19.61 8.47 -12.87
CA ALA A 557 19.99 7.83 -14.13
C ALA A 557 20.32 8.81 -15.24
N CYS A 558 19.78 10.04 -15.22
CA CYS A 558 20.02 11.05 -16.25
C CYS A 558 21.31 11.85 -16.08
N ASP A 559 21.89 11.93 -14.87
CA ASP A 559 23.06 12.78 -14.53
C ASP A 559 22.90 14.23 -15.01
N ILE A 560 21.78 14.87 -14.62
CA ILE A 560 21.44 16.25 -15.03
C ILE A 560 22.43 17.24 -14.39
N ARG A 561 23.07 18.05 -15.25
CA ARG A 561 24.07 19.06 -14.85
C ARG A 561 23.64 20.48 -15.19
N ASP A 562 24.16 21.46 -14.45
CA ASP A 562 24.01 22.86 -14.80
C ASP A 562 25.05 23.30 -15.85
N GLU A 563 24.99 24.58 -16.22
CA GLU A 563 25.89 25.22 -17.19
C GLU A 563 27.37 25.23 -16.76
N HIS A 564 27.66 24.92 -15.49
CA HIS A 564 29.01 24.78 -14.95
C HIS A 564 29.42 23.31 -14.77
N GLY A 565 28.60 22.36 -15.21
CA GLY A 565 28.86 20.92 -15.12
C GLY A 565 28.59 20.33 -13.72
N ALA A 566 27.99 21.08 -12.80
CA ALA A 566 27.67 20.61 -11.46
C ALA A 566 26.31 19.88 -11.41
N PRO A 567 26.15 18.81 -10.60
CA PRO A 567 24.89 18.10 -10.48
C PRO A 567 23.76 18.96 -9.91
N VAL A 568 22.58 18.90 -10.52
CA VAL A 568 21.43 19.70 -10.09
C VAL A 568 20.46 18.89 -9.22
N HIS A 569 20.16 19.40 -8.02
CA HIS A 569 19.13 18.80 -7.18
C HIS A 569 17.74 19.34 -7.54
N LEU A 570 16.95 18.49 -8.20
CA LEU A 570 15.63 18.84 -8.73
C LEU A 570 14.48 18.37 -7.82
N THR A 571 13.44 19.18 -7.73
CA THR A 571 12.22 18.90 -6.98
C THR A 571 10.98 19.12 -7.85
N PRO A 572 9.90 18.36 -7.61
CA PRO A 572 8.67 18.52 -8.36
C PRO A 572 8.06 19.92 -8.41
N HIS A 573 8.33 20.75 -7.41
CA HIS A 573 7.77 22.08 -7.36
C HIS A 573 8.44 23.04 -8.34
N GLN A 574 9.70 22.77 -8.72
CA GLN A 574 10.44 23.61 -9.67
C GLN A 574 9.83 23.56 -11.07
N TRP A 575 9.26 22.43 -11.50
CA TRP A 575 8.52 22.35 -12.78
C TRP A 575 7.40 23.39 -12.86
N ARG A 576 6.64 23.54 -11.78
CA ARG A 576 5.56 24.53 -11.71
C ARG A 576 6.09 25.95 -11.77
N HIS A 577 7.20 26.26 -11.12
CA HIS A 577 7.84 27.57 -11.22
C HIS A 577 8.33 27.82 -12.65
N THR A 578 9.03 26.86 -13.27
CA THR A 578 9.49 26.97 -14.67
C THR A 578 8.33 27.17 -15.64
N ALA A 579 7.26 26.38 -15.52
CA ALA A 579 6.07 26.51 -16.38
C ALA A 579 5.41 27.89 -16.23
N GLY A 580 5.25 28.38 -14.99
CA GLY A 580 4.75 29.73 -14.74
C GLY A 580 5.64 30.82 -15.34
N THR A 581 6.96 30.70 -15.19
CA THR A 581 7.92 31.63 -15.79
C THR A 581 7.89 31.61 -17.32
N ARG A 582 7.86 30.43 -17.95
CA ARG A 582 7.73 30.29 -19.41
C ARG A 582 6.44 30.91 -19.95
N LEU A 583 5.32 30.78 -19.23
CA LEU A 583 4.04 31.41 -19.61
C LEU A 583 4.11 32.95 -19.53
N ASN A 584 4.70 33.49 -18.47
CA ASN A 584 4.90 34.93 -18.33
C ASN A 584 5.79 35.50 -19.44
N LEU A 585 6.90 34.81 -19.76
CA LEU A 585 7.85 35.25 -20.80
C LEU A 585 7.24 35.20 -22.22
N ARG A 586 6.24 34.34 -22.46
CA ARG A 586 5.53 34.23 -23.75
C ARG A 586 4.41 35.27 -23.92
N GLY A 587 4.23 36.20 -22.97
CA GLY A 587 3.24 37.29 -23.08
C GLY A 587 1.78 36.87 -22.89
N ILE A 588 1.50 35.62 -22.50
CA ILE A 588 0.13 35.08 -22.38
C ILE A 588 -0.59 35.61 -21.11
N ALA A 589 0.09 36.35 -20.24
CA ALA A 589 -0.44 36.80 -18.95
C ALA A 589 -0.88 38.28 -18.88
N SER A 590 -0.65 39.11 -19.91
CA SER A 590 -0.85 40.57 -19.82
C SER A 590 -2.21 41.11 -20.30
N ASP A 591 -3.02 40.36 -21.05
CA ASP A 591 -4.29 40.89 -21.60
C ASP A 591 -5.55 40.59 -20.77
N ALA A 592 -5.43 40.07 -19.55
CA ALA A 592 -6.56 39.66 -18.70
C ALA A 592 -6.73 40.48 -17.41
N SER A 593 -6.31 41.76 -17.39
CA SER A 593 -6.41 42.64 -16.23
C SER A 593 -7.29 43.87 -16.48
N PHE A 594 -8.60 43.71 -16.28
CA PHE A 594 -9.49 44.79 -15.86
C PHE A 594 -10.33 44.32 -14.66
N GLY A 595 -10.16 44.97 -13.50
CA GLY A 595 -10.92 44.74 -12.27
C GLY A 595 -10.18 45.15 -10.99
N SER A 596 -10.79 46.05 -10.22
CA SER A 596 -10.29 46.93 -9.15
C SER A 596 -9.55 46.28 -7.96
N PRO A 597 -8.72 47.03 -7.20
CA PRO A 597 -7.82 46.52 -6.18
C PRO A 597 -8.46 46.46 -4.79
N GLY A 598 -8.45 45.29 -4.16
CA GLY A 598 -8.85 45.17 -2.77
C GLY A 598 -8.99 43.73 -2.29
N GLU A 599 -7.86 43.07 -2.03
CA GLU A 599 -7.73 42.01 -1.00
C GLU A 599 -6.27 41.51 -0.97
N ARG A 600 -5.52 41.93 0.05
CA ARG A 600 -4.17 41.42 0.33
C ARG A 600 -4.28 40.01 0.91
N CYS A 601 -4.06 38.99 0.08
CA CYS A 601 -3.86 37.62 0.54
C CYS A 601 -2.35 37.33 0.74
N GLY A 602 -2.03 36.64 1.83
CA GLY A 602 -0.69 36.51 2.39
C GLY A 602 0.39 35.96 1.45
N SER A 603 1.60 36.49 1.64
CA SER A 603 2.84 36.26 0.91
C SER A 603 3.15 34.77 0.62
N GLY A 604 3.26 34.47 -0.68
CA GLY A 604 3.82 33.23 -1.23
C GLY A 604 3.29 32.81 -2.60
N ASP A 605 2.15 33.33 -3.04
CA ASP A 605 1.54 32.99 -4.34
C ASP A 605 1.77 34.15 -5.33
N LEU A 606 2.74 34.00 -6.24
CA LEU A 606 2.68 34.72 -7.51
C LEU A 606 1.37 34.32 -8.19
N GLY A 607 0.46 35.27 -8.33
CA GLY A 607 -0.80 35.13 -9.04
C GLY A 607 -0.54 34.80 -10.50
N ILE A 608 -0.60 33.51 -10.81
CA ILE A 608 -0.62 32.98 -12.17
C ILE A 608 -1.73 31.92 -12.13
N TYR A 609 -2.55 31.82 -13.18
CA TYR A 609 -3.76 30.99 -13.32
C TYR A 609 -5.10 31.63 -12.92
N ARG A 610 -5.46 32.71 -13.64
CA ARG A 610 -6.85 32.97 -14.05
C ARG A 610 -6.91 32.72 -15.56
N ILE A 611 -7.17 31.47 -15.96
CA ILE A 611 -7.41 31.11 -17.38
C ILE A 611 -8.89 30.70 -17.46
N LEU A 612 -9.63 31.45 -18.28
CA LEU A 612 -11.04 31.38 -18.64
C LEU A 612 -12.05 31.40 -17.47
N GLN A 613 -12.65 32.57 -17.25
CA GLN A 613 -13.86 32.76 -16.45
C GLN A 613 -15.00 33.23 -17.37
N SER A 614 -15.83 32.32 -17.87
CA SER A 614 -17.25 32.58 -18.16
C SER A 614 -17.96 31.24 -18.45
N PRO A 615 -19.09 30.91 -17.79
CA PRO A 615 -19.90 29.73 -18.11
C PRO A 615 -20.86 29.92 -19.31
N ALA A 616 -20.71 30.97 -20.14
CA ALA A 616 -21.78 31.36 -21.06
C ALA A 616 -21.77 30.71 -22.46
N GLU A 617 -20.71 30.03 -22.92
CA GLU A 617 -20.64 29.56 -24.33
C GLU A 617 -20.14 28.12 -24.50
N LEU A 618 -20.65 27.19 -23.70
CA LEU A 618 -20.61 25.76 -24.02
C LEU A 618 -22.04 25.22 -24.10
N SER A 619 -22.71 25.53 -25.21
CA SER A 619 -23.94 24.85 -25.63
C SER A 619 -23.60 23.41 -26.05
N LEU A 620 -23.52 22.50 -25.08
CA LEU A 620 -23.65 21.06 -25.35
C LEU A 620 -25.13 20.70 -25.28
N THR A 621 -25.73 20.67 -26.46
CA THR A 621 -27.06 20.17 -26.78
C THR A 621 -27.22 18.76 -26.19
N ARG A 622 -28.01 18.64 -25.11
CA ARG A 622 -28.50 17.36 -24.59
C ARG A 622 -29.52 16.80 -25.58
N LEU A 623 -29.12 15.80 -26.35
CA LEU A 623 -30.03 14.84 -26.98
C LEU A 623 -29.86 13.50 -26.27
N VAL A 624 -30.88 13.11 -25.51
CA VAL A 624 -31.58 11.82 -25.53
C VAL A 624 -32.73 11.89 -24.50
N SER A 625 -33.93 11.93 -25.08
CA SER A 625 -35.29 11.56 -24.63
C SER A 625 -35.34 10.23 -23.85
N CYS A 626 -36.35 9.76 -23.11
CA CYS A 626 -37.73 10.05 -22.67
C CYS A 626 -37.91 9.04 -21.49
N GLY A 627 -38.79 9.10 -20.50
CA GLY A 627 -39.95 9.90 -20.12
C GLY A 627 -40.60 9.18 -18.92
N PHE A 628 -41.26 9.92 -18.02
CA PHE A 628 -42.53 9.62 -17.34
C PHE A 628 -42.75 10.69 -16.24
N PRO A 629 -43.98 11.22 -16.06
CA PRO A 629 -44.21 12.46 -15.36
C PRO A 629 -44.57 12.25 -13.89
N ARG A 630 -44.15 13.17 -13.01
CA ARG A 630 -44.82 13.38 -11.72
C ARG A 630 -45.32 14.82 -11.66
N HIS A 631 -46.64 14.94 -11.65
CA HIS A 631 -47.35 16.16 -11.29
C HIS A 631 -47.09 16.55 -9.81
N PRO A 632 -47.23 17.84 -9.45
CA PRO A 632 -47.08 18.35 -8.09
C PRO A 632 -48.42 18.45 -7.34
N ALA A 633 -48.38 18.18 -6.04
CA ALA A 633 -49.32 18.64 -5.01
C ALA A 633 -48.43 18.83 -3.76
N VAL A 634 -48.11 20.02 -3.25
CA VAL A 634 -48.86 21.15 -2.68
C VAL A 634 -49.79 20.77 -1.51
N TRP A 635 -49.58 21.50 -0.40
CA TRP A 635 -50.32 21.65 0.88
C TRP A 635 -49.89 20.72 2.03
N MET A 636 -49.11 21.27 3.00
CA MET A 636 -49.53 21.86 4.30
C MET A 636 -49.72 20.76 5.38
N HIS A 637 -49.17 20.83 6.59
CA HIS A 637 -48.88 21.94 7.50
C HIS A 637 -47.50 21.83 8.17
#